data_AF-A0A139AEI2-F1
#
_entry.id   AF-A0A139AEI2-F1
#
_cell.length_a   1.000
_cell.length_b   1.000
_cell.length_c   1.000
_cell.angle_alpha   90.00
_cell.angle_beta   90.00
_cell.angle_gamma   90.00
#
_symmetry.space_group_name_H-M   'P 1'
#
loop_
_entity.id
_entity.type
_entity.pdbx_description
1 polymer ?
#
loop_
_entity_poly.entity_id
_entity_poly.type
_entity_poly.pdbx_seq_one_letter_code
_entity_poly.pdbx_strand_id
1 'polypeptide(L)'
;MWRSGRPKTKYIAVTGGVISGIGKGIIASSIGFLLKARGFRVTAVKIDPYLNIDAGTMNPLEHGEVFVLNDGGEVDLDLGNYERFLDVELTSKNNITTGKVYKSVIEGERRGDFLGKTVQVVPHITNEIMDRIQKMGLTPVDSSGQDPDICVIELGGTVGDIESMPFIEALRQFQFRVGADNMFFIHVSLVPIVGAVGEQKTKPTQASVKELRGLGISPDMIACRSNKALDDNVISKISVYTHVPVDSVVAVHDCPSIYHVPLLLQSQNALGPILTKFRFINDPSYEENRPDSELLAKWRTLASKYDRAQDHVSIVLVGKYTQLSDAYISVVKSLEHAALAINRKLDLHWIESEHLEESQRIENPTVYHDAWKALCHASGILVPGGFGKRGSEGKIAAIKWARERNVPFLGVCLGMQMAVIEFARNVCGIKDATSEEIDEDKDNKEGKHHIIKFMPEIDPTTMGGTMRLGERKTIFTEAGKDSVARKLYHGRDRIRERHRHRYEVNTDYRALIEEKGMRFVGQDEAAERMEIIELDPALKHPFFLGVQYHPELLSRPLRPSPPYLGLLLAASGMLQEYLDQLGKSKASAKLDASTNGSKSDASDKVAQDSKLPHLSSPDAVANHSDVPKRSQSPSVMTSDEHAGTNGNLPPMPHRQGSLYRNPSFPPDFNTEPSDEDTFETLAATLAASPSKGAAMSPNGLPMISAPSVVPIELEKSHHDKTEEQISQEKREEQAMQEKLGLALPQPIVIVGGGAGRQLLASRVS
;
A
#
# COMPACT_ATOMS: atom_id res chain seq x y z
N MET A 1 -0.10 4.94 -39.10
CA MET A 1 1.13 5.52 -39.68
C MET A 1 1.48 6.89 -39.03
N TRP A 2 1.32 7.05 -37.70
CA TRP A 2 1.38 8.34 -36.98
C TRP A 2 2.39 8.34 -35.81
N ARG A 3 3.39 7.44 -35.83
CA ARG A 3 4.33 7.20 -34.71
C ARG A 3 5.79 7.53 -35.04
N SER A 4 6.05 8.48 -35.94
CA SER A 4 7.42 8.93 -36.23
C SER A 4 7.65 10.29 -35.58
N GLY A 5 8.17 10.27 -34.34
CA GLY A 5 8.54 11.48 -33.58
C GLY A 5 8.08 11.52 -32.12
N ARG A 6 8.02 10.38 -31.41
CA ARG A 6 7.63 10.40 -29.97
C ARG A 6 8.57 11.33 -29.18
N PRO A 7 8.05 12.18 -28.28
CA PRO A 7 8.88 12.85 -27.30
C PRO A 7 9.55 11.82 -26.38
N LYS A 8 10.75 12.17 -25.90
CA LYS A 8 11.43 11.48 -24.78
C LYS A 8 10.45 11.38 -23.60
N THR A 9 10.39 10.23 -22.92
CA THR A 9 9.58 10.04 -21.71
C THR A 9 9.75 11.23 -20.77
N LYS A 10 8.63 11.75 -20.26
CA LYS A 10 8.63 12.86 -19.28
C LYS A 10 8.66 12.29 -17.87
N TYR A 11 9.30 12.99 -16.95
CA TYR A 11 9.47 12.52 -15.57
C TYR A 11 8.89 13.53 -14.58
N ILE A 12 8.05 13.06 -13.66
CA ILE A 12 7.49 13.86 -12.57
C ILE A 12 8.05 13.29 -11.26
N ALA A 13 8.96 14.01 -10.60
CA ALA A 13 9.49 13.60 -9.30
C ALA A 13 8.72 14.26 -8.16
N VAL A 14 8.23 13.44 -7.23
CA VAL A 14 7.50 13.85 -6.04
C VAL A 14 8.38 13.61 -4.83
N THR A 15 8.63 14.67 -4.06
CA THR A 15 9.45 14.66 -2.84
C THR A 15 8.62 15.06 -1.62
N GLY A 16 9.01 14.61 -0.43
CA GLY A 16 8.36 14.95 0.84
C GLY A 16 9.18 15.94 1.65
N GLY A 17 8.49 16.84 2.34
CA GLY A 17 9.12 17.84 3.20
C GLY A 17 9.07 17.49 4.68
N VAL A 18 8.09 18.07 5.37
CA VAL A 18 8.11 18.29 6.83
C VAL A 18 7.96 17.02 7.67
N ILE A 19 7.18 16.04 7.21
CA ILE A 19 6.92 14.79 7.93
C ILE A 19 6.82 13.60 6.95
N SER A 20 7.14 12.39 7.42
CA SER A 20 6.77 11.14 6.77
C SER A 20 5.24 10.94 6.85
N GLY A 21 4.68 10.07 6.01
CA GLY A 21 3.22 9.83 5.99
C GLY A 21 2.35 11.01 5.52
N ILE A 22 2.95 12.05 4.93
CA ILE A 22 2.20 13.23 4.47
C ILE A 22 1.23 12.94 3.31
N GLY A 23 1.34 11.79 2.64
CA GLY A 23 0.48 11.45 1.50
C GLY A 23 1.13 11.66 0.13
N LYS A 24 2.47 11.54 0.04
CA LYS A 24 3.22 11.59 -1.22
C LYS A 24 2.65 10.64 -2.28
N GLY A 25 2.50 9.35 -1.92
CA GLY A 25 1.94 8.33 -2.80
C GLY A 25 0.54 8.66 -3.31
N ILE A 26 -0.32 9.30 -2.49
CA ILE A 26 -1.66 9.71 -2.91
C ILE A 26 -1.60 10.88 -3.91
N ILE A 27 -0.75 11.88 -3.68
CA ILE A 27 -0.56 12.99 -4.63
C ILE A 27 0.01 12.49 -5.96
N ALA A 28 1.06 11.68 -5.88
CA ALA A 28 1.75 11.12 -7.05
C ALA A 28 0.81 10.22 -7.88
N SER A 29 0.10 9.29 -7.25
CA SER A 29 -0.87 8.44 -7.92
C SER A 29 -2.08 9.22 -8.45
N SER A 30 -2.53 10.27 -7.78
CA SER A 30 -3.64 11.12 -8.25
C SER A 30 -3.26 11.93 -9.49
N ILE A 31 -2.06 12.52 -9.52
CA ILE A 31 -1.53 13.20 -10.72
C ILE A 31 -1.38 12.19 -11.87
N GLY A 32 -0.82 11.01 -11.59
CA GLY A 32 -0.70 9.94 -12.57
C GLY A 32 -2.06 9.51 -13.12
N PHE A 33 -3.08 9.38 -12.26
CA PHE A 33 -4.44 9.03 -12.68
C PHE A 33 -5.04 10.10 -13.59
N LEU A 34 -4.93 11.40 -13.24
CA LEU A 34 -5.44 12.48 -14.06
C LEU A 34 -4.76 12.53 -15.44
N LEU A 35 -3.46 12.25 -15.51
CA LEU A 35 -2.72 12.14 -16.77
C LEU A 35 -3.19 10.91 -17.58
N LYS A 36 -3.39 9.75 -16.94
CA LYS A 36 -3.97 8.57 -17.59
C LYS A 36 -5.39 8.85 -18.10
N ALA A 37 -6.20 9.57 -17.33
CA ALA A 37 -7.53 10.03 -17.74
C ALA A 37 -7.49 10.99 -18.94
N ARG A 38 -6.36 11.66 -19.22
CA ARG A 38 -6.16 12.45 -20.45
C ARG A 38 -5.61 11.61 -21.63
N GLY A 39 -5.37 10.32 -21.43
CA GLY A 39 -4.93 9.38 -22.47
C GLY A 39 -3.42 9.14 -22.51
N PHE A 40 -2.64 9.69 -21.57
CA PHE A 40 -1.21 9.40 -21.47
C PHE A 40 -0.97 7.99 -20.89
N ARG A 41 0.06 7.30 -21.39
CA ARG A 41 0.57 6.08 -20.76
C ARG A 41 1.47 6.47 -19.59
N VAL A 42 1.12 6.05 -18.39
CA VAL A 42 1.80 6.43 -17.15
C VAL A 42 2.41 5.20 -16.49
N THR A 43 3.67 5.30 -16.10
CA THR A 43 4.36 4.35 -15.22
C THR A 43 4.73 5.01 -13.90
N ALA A 44 5.08 4.21 -12.90
CA ALA A 44 5.50 4.68 -11.58
C ALA A 44 6.82 4.03 -11.15
N VAL A 45 7.65 4.81 -10.46
CA VAL A 45 8.86 4.36 -9.77
C VAL A 45 8.80 4.87 -8.33
N LYS A 46 8.95 3.98 -7.37
CA LYS A 46 9.06 4.33 -5.95
C LYS A 46 10.50 4.10 -5.51
N ILE A 47 11.08 5.15 -4.94
CA ILE A 47 12.41 5.13 -4.35
C ILE A 47 12.23 5.08 -2.84
N ASP A 48 12.80 4.07 -2.22
CA ASP A 48 12.76 3.83 -0.79
C ASP A 48 14.16 3.98 -0.19
N PRO A 49 14.36 4.97 0.70
CA PRO A 49 15.69 5.25 1.22
C PRO A 49 16.17 4.22 2.26
N TYR A 50 15.31 3.30 2.73
CA TYR A 50 15.70 2.25 3.66
C TYR A 50 16.75 1.28 3.07
N LEU A 51 17.52 0.64 3.94
CA LEU A 51 18.63 -0.25 3.57
C LEU A 51 18.22 -1.64 3.11
N ASN A 52 17.07 -2.16 3.55
CA ASN A 52 16.58 -3.47 3.10
C ASN A 52 16.51 -3.54 1.57
N ILE A 53 16.82 -4.71 1.01
CA ILE A 53 16.77 -4.93 -0.45
C ILE A 53 15.31 -4.89 -0.92
N ASP A 54 14.40 -5.46 -0.14
CA ASP A 54 12.96 -5.54 -0.37
C ASP A 54 12.21 -5.43 0.96
N ALA A 55 10.88 -5.43 0.90
CA ALA A 55 10.04 -5.37 2.09
C ALA A 55 9.77 -6.76 2.71
N GLY A 56 10.24 -7.85 2.08
CA GLY A 56 9.80 -9.21 2.39
C GLY A 56 10.14 -9.68 3.81
N THR A 57 11.24 -9.16 4.37
CA THR A 57 11.72 -9.49 5.72
C THR A 57 11.27 -8.52 6.81
N MET A 58 10.54 -7.46 6.44
CA MET A 58 10.07 -6.46 7.38
C MET A 58 8.90 -6.96 8.22
N ASN A 59 8.82 -6.49 9.47
CA ASN A 59 7.67 -6.74 10.31
C ASN A 59 6.49 -5.88 9.86
N PRO A 60 5.31 -6.46 9.59
CA PRO A 60 4.12 -5.70 9.22
C PRO A 60 3.69 -4.63 10.23
N LEU A 61 4.10 -4.76 11.50
CA LEU A 61 3.84 -3.76 12.55
C LEU A 61 4.73 -2.52 12.47
N GLU A 62 5.86 -2.59 11.75
CA GLU A 62 6.81 -1.46 11.65
C GLU A 62 6.64 -0.69 10.35
N HIS A 63 6.44 -1.42 9.24
CA HIS A 63 6.43 -0.84 7.89
C HIS A 63 5.09 -1.00 7.17
N GLY A 64 4.10 -1.63 7.81
CA GLY A 64 2.84 -1.98 7.17
C GLY A 64 2.93 -3.25 6.32
N GLU A 65 1.87 -3.53 5.57
CA GLU A 65 1.76 -4.72 4.74
C GLU A 65 2.84 -4.81 3.65
N VAL A 66 3.36 -6.02 3.42
CA VAL A 66 4.21 -6.32 2.25
C VAL A 66 3.33 -6.49 1.02
N PHE A 67 3.52 -5.64 0.01
CA PHE A 67 2.80 -5.76 -1.26
C PHE A 67 3.58 -6.68 -2.21
N VAL A 68 2.89 -7.62 -2.87
CA VAL A 68 3.53 -8.55 -3.82
C VAL A 68 3.15 -8.19 -5.24
N LEU A 69 4.13 -8.24 -6.15
CA LEU A 69 4.01 -7.97 -7.58
C LEU A 69 3.94 -9.26 -8.41
N ASN A 70 3.60 -9.13 -9.70
CA ASN A 70 3.44 -10.29 -10.60
C ASN A 70 4.73 -11.10 -10.76
N ASP A 71 5.89 -10.44 -10.76
CA ASP A 71 7.21 -11.07 -10.86
C ASP A 71 7.75 -11.63 -9.53
N GLY A 72 6.92 -11.62 -8.48
CA GLY A 72 7.31 -12.06 -7.15
C GLY A 72 8.08 -11.02 -6.34
N GLY A 73 8.19 -9.78 -6.82
CA GLY A 73 8.76 -8.70 -6.02
C GLY A 73 7.96 -8.44 -4.75
N GLU A 74 8.62 -8.50 -3.59
CA GLU A 74 8.10 -8.02 -2.32
C GLU A 74 8.47 -6.54 -2.15
N VAL A 75 7.47 -5.67 -2.09
CA VAL A 75 7.68 -4.22 -2.14
C VAL A 75 6.84 -3.51 -1.08
N ASP A 76 7.17 -2.25 -0.85
CA ASP A 76 6.41 -1.34 0.00
C ASP A 76 4.95 -1.21 -0.46
N LEU A 77 4.04 -0.97 0.49
CA LEU A 77 2.60 -0.82 0.30
C LEU A 77 2.25 0.30 -0.69
N ASP A 78 3.10 1.33 -0.77
CA ASP A 78 2.89 2.48 -1.66
C ASP A 78 2.81 2.07 -3.14
N LEU A 79 3.50 1.00 -3.56
CA LEU A 79 3.37 0.48 -4.93
C LEU A 79 1.94 -0.02 -5.22
N GLY A 80 1.25 -0.54 -4.21
CA GLY A 80 -0.14 -0.93 -4.32
C GLY A 80 -1.07 0.24 -4.61
N ASN A 81 -0.74 1.45 -4.16
CA ASN A 81 -1.53 2.65 -4.49
C ASN A 81 -1.42 2.99 -5.98
N TYR A 82 -0.23 2.91 -6.55
CA TYR A 82 -0.03 3.14 -8.00
C TYR A 82 -0.76 2.09 -8.83
N GLU A 83 -0.66 0.81 -8.49
CA GLU A 83 -1.39 -0.24 -9.21
C GLU A 83 -2.91 -0.03 -9.14
N ARG A 84 -3.45 0.37 -7.97
CA ARG A 84 -4.89 0.63 -7.77
C ARG A 84 -5.40 1.83 -8.54
N PHE A 85 -4.70 2.96 -8.48
CA PHE A 85 -5.13 4.21 -9.10
C PHE A 85 -4.90 4.21 -10.60
N LEU A 86 -3.74 3.70 -11.02
CA LEU A 86 -3.37 3.74 -12.43
C LEU A 86 -3.89 2.55 -13.20
N ASP A 87 -4.35 1.46 -12.56
CA ASP A 87 -4.68 0.20 -13.24
C ASP A 87 -3.55 -0.24 -14.19
N VAL A 88 -2.37 -0.44 -13.58
CA VAL A 88 -1.14 -0.94 -14.21
C VAL A 88 -0.62 -2.13 -13.42
N GLU A 89 0.32 -2.85 -14.01
CA GLU A 89 1.03 -3.97 -13.39
C GLU A 89 2.51 -3.62 -13.29
N LEU A 90 2.97 -3.35 -12.07
CA LEU A 90 4.35 -2.98 -11.80
C LEU A 90 5.21 -4.23 -11.57
N THR A 91 6.52 -4.06 -11.67
CA THR A 91 7.51 -5.12 -11.41
C THR A 91 8.42 -4.74 -10.26
N SER A 92 9.13 -5.72 -9.69
CA SER A 92 10.15 -5.50 -8.65
C SER A 92 11.18 -4.42 -8.98
N LYS A 93 11.39 -4.14 -10.27
CA LYS A 93 12.30 -3.13 -10.82
C LYS A 93 11.76 -1.69 -10.69
N ASN A 94 10.45 -1.52 -10.54
CA ASN A 94 9.81 -0.23 -10.27
C ASN A 94 10.03 0.24 -8.82
N ASN A 95 10.51 -0.65 -7.94
CA ASN A 95 10.91 -0.34 -6.59
C ASN A 95 12.45 -0.27 -6.49
N ILE A 96 12.96 0.91 -6.16
CA ILE A 96 14.39 1.17 -5.98
C ILE A 96 14.65 1.38 -4.49
N THR A 97 15.45 0.51 -3.87
CA THR A 97 15.87 0.64 -2.47
C THR A 97 17.35 0.96 -2.39
N THR A 98 17.81 1.54 -1.27
CA THR A 98 19.25 1.73 -1.03
C THR A 98 19.99 0.39 -1.09
N GLY A 99 19.43 -0.67 -0.50
CA GLY A 99 20.00 -2.02 -0.54
C GLY A 99 20.17 -2.58 -1.95
N LYS A 100 19.17 -2.42 -2.83
CA LYS A 100 19.24 -2.87 -4.24
C LYS A 100 20.35 -2.15 -5.01
N VAL A 101 20.45 -0.83 -4.83
CA VAL A 101 21.46 -0.02 -5.52
C VAL A 101 22.86 -0.39 -5.03
N TYR A 102 23.04 -0.48 -3.72
CA TYR A 102 24.35 -0.74 -3.12
C TYR A 102 24.83 -2.16 -3.47
N LYS A 103 23.94 -3.16 -3.39
CA LYS A 103 24.24 -4.53 -3.83
C LYS A 103 24.71 -4.57 -5.29
N SER A 104 23.99 -3.92 -6.20
CA SER A 104 24.34 -3.87 -7.63
C SER A 104 25.74 -3.30 -7.87
N VAL A 105 26.05 -2.18 -7.21
CA VAL A 105 27.34 -1.50 -7.36
C VAL A 105 28.48 -2.28 -6.69
N ILE A 106 28.27 -2.85 -5.51
CA ILE A 106 29.27 -3.68 -4.82
C ILE A 106 29.58 -4.95 -5.64
N GLU A 107 28.56 -5.61 -6.20
CA GLU A 107 28.78 -6.77 -7.06
C GLU A 107 29.49 -6.39 -8.37
N GLY A 108 29.17 -5.23 -8.96
CA GLY A 108 29.87 -4.72 -10.14
C GLY A 108 31.34 -4.40 -9.88
N GLU A 109 31.66 -3.91 -8.67
CA GLU A 109 33.03 -3.70 -8.22
C GLU A 109 33.79 -5.02 -8.20
N ARG A 110 33.21 -6.08 -7.63
CA ARG A 110 33.84 -7.42 -7.58
C ARG A 110 34.01 -8.05 -8.96
N ARG A 111 33.12 -7.77 -9.92
CA ARG A 111 33.25 -8.25 -11.31
C ARG A 111 34.28 -7.47 -12.13
N GLY A 112 34.74 -6.31 -11.65
CA GLY A 112 35.68 -5.46 -12.37
C GLY A 112 35.01 -4.48 -13.36
N ASP A 113 33.70 -4.23 -13.23
CA ASP A 113 32.93 -3.36 -14.14
C ASP A 113 33.47 -1.91 -14.15
N PHE A 114 34.19 -1.51 -13.09
CA PHE A 114 34.77 -0.17 -12.93
C PHE A 114 36.28 -0.09 -13.26
N LEU A 115 36.85 -1.11 -13.90
CA LEU A 115 38.26 -1.14 -14.35
C LEU A 115 39.29 -0.85 -13.24
N GLY A 116 39.02 -1.31 -12.02
CA GLY A 116 39.89 -1.12 -10.86
C GLY A 116 39.90 0.30 -10.29
N LYS A 117 39.07 1.22 -10.79
CA LYS A 117 38.92 2.56 -10.22
C LYS A 117 38.15 2.52 -8.90
N THR A 118 38.45 3.46 -8.01
CA THR A 118 37.72 3.60 -6.74
C THR A 118 36.25 3.96 -6.99
N VAL A 119 35.36 3.15 -6.44
CA VAL A 119 33.92 3.37 -6.48
C VAL A 119 33.50 4.32 -5.35
N GLN A 120 32.59 5.25 -5.67
CA GLN A 120 32.13 6.33 -4.78
C GLN A 120 30.63 6.57 -4.96
N VAL A 121 29.99 7.23 -4.00
CA VAL A 121 28.56 7.61 -4.09
C VAL A 121 28.29 8.43 -5.35
N VAL A 122 29.10 9.45 -5.59
CA VAL A 122 29.09 10.21 -6.85
C VAL A 122 30.34 9.83 -7.66
N PRO A 123 30.22 9.40 -8.93
CA PRO A 123 28.99 9.26 -9.71
C PRO A 123 28.37 7.85 -9.67
N HIS A 124 28.98 6.85 -9.03
CA HIS A 124 28.64 5.44 -9.28
C HIS A 124 27.26 5.05 -8.75
N ILE A 125 26.95 5.42 -7.49
CA ILE A 125 25.62 5.17 -6.91
C ILE A 125 24.56 6.04 -7.61
N THR A 126 24.87 7.31 -7.87
CA THR A 126 23.93 8.22 -8.55
C THR A 126 23.64 7.80 -9.99
N ASN A 127 24.63 7.27 -10.71
CA ASN A 127 24.44 6.71 -12.05
C ASN A 127 23.55 5.48 -12.02
N GLU A 128 23.79 4.53 -11.11
CA GLU A 128 22.96 3.34 -10.96
C GLU A 128 21.49 3.71 -10.68
N ILE A 129 21.23 4.72 -9.84
CA ILE A 129 19.88 5.23 -9.58
C ILE A 129 19.26 5.82 -10.86
N MET A 130 19.98 6.72 -11.55
CA MET A 130 19.50 7.37 -12.77
C MET A 130 19.21 6.35 -13.88
N ASP A 131 20.06 5.35 -14.05
CA ASP A 131 19.94 4.32 -15.08
C ASP A 131 18.71 3.44 -14.82
N ARG A 132 18.43 3.10 -13.55
CA ARG A 132 17.20 2.39 -13.14
C ARG A 132 15.95 3.21 -13.44
N ILE A 133 15.92 4.48 -13.05
CA ILE A 133 14.78 5.39 -13.31
C ILE A 133 14.53 5.49 -14.82
N GLN A 134 15.59 5.70 -15.61
CA GLN A 134 15.48 5.84 -17.05
C GLN A 134 14.96 4.55 -17.71
N LYS A 135 15.48 3.39 -17.30
CA LYS A 135 15.04 2.08 -17.80
C LYS A 135 13.57 1.82 -17.49
N MET A 136 13.10 2.14 -16.29
CA MET A 136 11.69 1.98 -15.91
C MET A 136 10.78 2.94 -16.64
N GLY A 137 11.23 4.17 -16.93
CA GLY A 137 10.49 5.11 -17.79
C GLY A 137 10.28 4.61 -19.22
N LEU A 138 11.06 3.62 -19.67
CA LEU A 138 10.98 3.01 -21.00
C LEU A 138 10.43 1.57 -20.97
N THR A 139 10.02 1.07 -19.81
CA THR A 139 9.48 -0.29 -19.69
C THR A 139 7.94 -0.23 -19.70
N PRO A 140 7.26 -0.93 -20.64
CA PRO A 140 5.81 -1.02 -20.63
C PRO A 140 5.28 -1.68 -19.36
N VAL A 141 4.24 -1.07 -18.75
CA VAL A 141 3.58 -1.57 -17.52
C VAL A 141 2.07 -1.79 -17.70
N ASP A 142 1.56 -1.59 -18.91
CA ASP A 142 0.16 -1.80 -19.26
C ASP A 142 0.01 -2.80 -20.41
N SER A 143 -1.23 -3.16 -20.70
CA SER A 143 -1.58 -4.12 -21.75
C SER A 143 -1.26 -3.65 -23.17
N SER A 144 -0.90 -2.37 -23.36
CA SER A 144 -0.56 -1.84 -24.68
C SER A 144 0.81 -2.33 -25.18
N GLY A 145 1.69 -2.74 -24.26
CA GLY A 145 3.08 -3.13 -24.59
C GLY A 145 3.90 -1.99 -25.17
N GLN A 146 3.50 -0.74 -24.94
CA GLN A 146 4.16 0.46 -25.44
C GLN A 146 4.89 1.20 -24.33
N ASP A 147 5.99 1.86 -24.70
CA ASP A 147 6.72 2.71 -23.77
C ASP A 147 5.83 3.79 -23.13
N PRO A 148 5.96 4.03 -21.82
CA PRO A 148 5.26 5.10 -21.12
C PRO A 148 5.58 6.50 -21.69
N ASP A 149 4.57 7.35 -21.75
CA ASP A 149 4.75 8.77 -22.09
C ASP A 149 5.27 9.55 -20.87
N ILE A 150 4.84 9.16 -19.66
CA ILE A 150 5.16 9.82 -18.40
C ILE A 150 5.56 8.77 -17.35
N CYS A 151 6.63 9.06 -16.61
CA CYS A 151 7.08 8.29 -15.45
C CYS A 151 6.94 9.16 -14.19
N VAL A 152 6.07 8.74 -13.27
CA VAL A 152 5.93 9.37 -11.96
C VAL A 152 6.92 8.71 -11.02
N ILE A 153 7.83 9.50 -10.46
CA ILE A 153 8.85 9.06 -9.51
C ILE A 153 8.44 9.59 -8.14
N GLU A 154 8.29 8.71 -7.16
CA GLU A 154 8.14 9.11 -5.77
C GLU A 154 9.42 8.81 -5.00
N LEU A 155 9.96 9.83 -4.34
CA LEU A 155 11.01 9.68 -3.34
C LEU A 155 10.38 9.54 -1.96
N GLY A 156 10.50 8.35 -1.38
CA GLY A 156 10.17 8.03 0.00
C GLY A 156 10.99 8.84 1.01
N GLY A 157 10.63 8.73 2.29
CA GLY A 157 11.28 9.52 3.36
C GLY A 157 10.99 11.01 3.28
N THR A 158 11.84 11.81 3.93
CA THR A 158 11.79 13.28 3.90
C THR A 158 13.07 13.86 3.31
N VAL A 159 12.97 15.07 2.75
CA VAL A 159 14.13 15.86 2.35
C VAL A 159 14.84 16.32 3.61
N GLY A 160 16.17 16.13 3.65
CA GLY A 160 17.03 16.47 4.79
C GLY A 160 17.61 15.24 5.51
N ASP A 161 17.01 14.07 5.29
CA ASP A 161 17.51 12.83 5.85
C ASP A 161 18.80 12.37 5.16
N ILE A 162 19.72 11.80 5.93
CA ILE A 162 20.98 11.23 5.43
C ILE A 162 20.71 10.15 4.37
N GLU A 163 19.69 9.33 4.59
CA GLU A 163 19.30 8.23 3.72
C GLU A 163 18.83 8.72 2.33
N SER A 164 18.22 9.91 2.27
CA SER A 164 17.69 10.51 1.04
C SER A 164 18.75 11.22 0.20
N MET A 165 19.92 11.55 0.77
CA MET A 165 20.95 12.37 0.10
C MET A 165 21.41 11.81 -1.26
N PRO A 166 21.74 10.51 -1.41
CA PRO A 166 22.18 9.96 -2.69
C PRO A 166 21.09 10.06 -3.77
N PHE A 167 19.81 9.92 -3.40
CA PHE A 167 18.69 9.97 -4.34
C PHE A 167 18.37 11.39 -4.77
N ILE A 168 18.43 12.36 -3.86
CA ILE A 168 18.27 13.78 -4.22
C ILE A 168 19.38 14.21 -5.19
N GLU A 169 20.64 13.83 -4.92
CA GLU A 169 21.75 14.13 -5.81
C GLU A 169 21.58 13.44 -7.18
N ALA A 170 21.10 12.19 -7.20
CA ALA A 170 20.78 11.50 -8.45
C ALA A 170 19.69 12.22 -9.25
N LEU A 171 18.58 12.64 -8.62
CA LEU A 171 17.50 13.40 -9.27
C LEU A 171 17.97 14.77 -9.75
N ARG A 172 18.85 15.43 -8.99
CA ARG A 172 19.48 16.70 -9.38
C ARG A 172 20.32 16.55 -10.64
N GLN A 173 21.11 15.48 -10.77
CA GLN A 173 21.87 15.19 -11.99
C GLN A 173 20.95 14.74 -13.14
N PHE A 174 19.90 13.99 -12.81
CA PHE A 174 18.97 13.42 -13.78
C PHE A 174 18.26 14.49 -14.60
N GLN A 175 17.86 15.60 -14.00
CA GLN A 175 17.21 16.71 -14.72
C GLN A 175 18.05 17.23 -15.90
N PHE A 176 19.39 17.24 -15.76
CA PHE A 176 20.31 17.67 -16.82
C PHE A 176 20.49 16.58 -17.88
N ARG A 177 20.50 15.30 -17.47
CA ARG A 177 20.57 14.14 -18.37
C ARG A 177 19.33 14.03 -19.26
N VAL A 178 18.14 14.23 -18.70
CA VAL A 178 16.89 14.15 -19.47
C VAL A 178 16.57 15.45 -20.21
N GLY A 179 17.01 16.58 -19.68
CA GLY A 179 16.70 17.93 -20.17
C GLY A 179 15.58 18.58 -19.35
N ALA A 180 15.68 19.89 -19.12
CA ALA A 180 14.77 20.62 -18.22
C ALA A 180 13.28 20.53 -18.61
N ASP A 181 12.96 20.52 -19.90
CA ASP A 181 11.59 20.37 -20.41
C ASP A 181 11.03 18.93 -20.31
N ASN A 182 11.80 18.00 -19.73
CA ASN A 182 11.43 16.60 -19.53
C ASN A 182 11.36 16.20 -18.05
N MET A 183 11.58 17.13 -17.12
CA MET A 183 11.56 16.89 -15.68
C MET A 183 10.66 17.91 -14.97
N PHE A 184 9.77 17.43 -14.10
CA PHE A 184 8.89 18.27 -13.27
C PHE A 184 9.01 17.84 -11.80
N PHE A 185 9.19 18.79 -10.89
CA PHE A 185 9.32 18.51 -9.46
C PHE A 185 8.10 18.98 -8.67
N ILE A 186 7.45 18.04 -7.98
CA ILE A 186 6.40 18.31 -7.00
C ILE A 186 7.00 18.14 -5.60
N HIS A 187 6.84 19.14 -4.74
CA HIS A 187 7.24 19.04 -3.34
C HIS A 187 6.01 19.04 -2.43
N VAL A 188 5.80 17.95 -1.70
CA VAL A 188 4.67 17.77 -0.80
C VAL A 188 5.06 18.23 0.60
N SER A 189 4.34 19.21 1.15
CA SER A 189 4.69 19.86 2.42
C SER A 189 3.48 20.04 3.32
N LEU A 190 3.70 20.11 4.64
CA LEU A 190 2.64 20.25 5.64
C LEU A 190 2.46 21.72 6.00
N VAL A 191 1.22 22.20 5.94
CA VAL A 191 0.80 23.50 6.48
C VAL A 191 -0.04 23.23 7.73
N PRO A 192 0.58 23.16 8.92
CA PRO A 192 -0.15 22.88 10.15
C PRO A 192 -1.02 24.08 10.55
N ILE A 193 -2.15 23.76 11.17
CA ILE A 193 -3.06 24.74 11.75
C ILE A 193 -2.80 24.74 13.26
N VAL A 194 -2.35 25.87 13.81
CA VAL A 194 -1.89 25.94 15.21
C VAL A 194 -2.75 26.92 16.02
N GLY A 195 -3.10 26.49 17.24
CA GLY A 195 -3.77 27.32 18.25
C GLY A 195 -5.30 27.39 18.09
N ALA A 196 -5.98 27.90 19.13
CA ALA A 196 -7.43 28.06 19.16
C ALA A 196 -7.97 28.99 18.06
N VAL A 197 -7.12 29.88 17.52
CA VAL A 197 -7.46 30.86 16.49
C VAL A 197 -7.45 30.25 15.08
N GLY A 198 -6.92 29.04 14.89
CA GLY A 198 -6.95 28.33 13.60
C GLY A 198 -5.99 28.90 12.54
N GLU A 199 -4.87 29.49 12.95
CA GLU A 199 -3.93 30.11 12.02
C GLU A 199 -3.14 29.05 11.22
N GLN A 200 -3.14 29.19 9.90
CA GLN A 200 -2.41 28.32 8.97
C GLN A 200 -0.93 28.74 8.88
N LYS A 201 -0.02 27.90 9.37
CA LYS A 201 1.41 28.23 9.48
C LYS A 201 2.22 27.73 8.28
N THR A 202 2.72 28.66 7.47
CA THR A 202 3.51 28.37 6.26
C THR A 202 5.00 28.13 6.51
N LYS A 203 5.50 28.39 7.71
CA LYS A 203 6.95 28.37 8.02
C LYS A 203 7.62 27.00 7.79
N PRO A 204 7.00 25.86 8.17
CA PRO A 204 7.57 24.54 7.86
C PRO A 204 7.79 24.33 6.36
N THR A 205 6.82 24.71 5.52
CA THR A 205 6.94 24.65 4.06
C THR A 205 8.09 25.50 3.53
N GLN A 206 8.27 26.71 4.07
CA GLN A 206 9.38 27.59 3.68
C GLN A 206 10.75 26.98 4.00
N ALA A 207 10.90 26.37 5.18
CA ALA A 207 12.14 25.73 5.59
C ALA A 207 12.46 24.52 4.71
N SER A 208 11.47 23.66 4.45
CA SER A 208 11.66 22.46 3.64
C SER A 208 12.00 22.78 2.17
N VAL A 209 11.37 23.79 1.58
CA VAL A 209 11.74 24.23 0.22
C VAL A 209 13.13 24.88 0.18
N LYS A 210 13.54 25.61 1.24
CA LYS A 210 14.90 26.14 1.34
C LYS A 210 15.92 25.01 1.32
N GLU A 211 15.66 23.94 2.04
CA GLU A 211 16.53 22.76 2.10
C GLU A 211 16.62 22.04 0.75
N LEU A 212 15.48 21.75 0.11
CA LEU A 212 15.44 21.15 -1.22
C LEU A 212 16.23 21.97 -2.26
N ARG A 213 16.09 23.30 -2.23
CA ARG A 213 16.88 24.22 -3.09
C ARG A 213 18.35 24.22 -2.75
N GLY A 214 18.71 24.10 -1.47
CA GLY A 214 20.10 23.95 -1.02
C GLY A 214 20.76 22.69 -1.59
N LEU A 215 19.97 21.64 -1.85
CA LEU A 215 20.40 20.42 -2.52
C LEU A 215 20.33 20.51 -4.07
N GLY A 216 20.04 21.68 -4.62
CA GLY A 216 20.09 21.94 -6.07
C GLY A 216 18.82 21.58 -6.85
N ILE A 217 17.70 21.30 -6.17
CA ILE A 217 16.40 21.07 -6.80
C ILE A 217 15.46 22.24 -6.50
N SER A 218 14.88 22.84 -7.54
CA SER A 218 13.82 23.84 -7.39
C SER A 218 12.48 23.18 -7.70
N PRO A 219 11.50 23.19 -6.78
CA PRO A 219 10.18 22.63 -7.04
C PRO A 219 9.45 23.48 -8.09
N ASP A 220 8.74 22.81 -9.00
CA ASP A 220 7.84 23.44 -9.98
C ASP A 220 6.42 23.62 -9.43
N MET A 221 6.05 22.77 -8.48
CA MET A 221 4.77 22.77 -7.80
C MET A 221 4.95 22.42 -6.32
N ILE A 222 4.12 23.01 -5.48
CA ILE A 222 4.05 22.69 -4.05
C ILE A 222 2.67 22.19 -3.73
N ALA A 223 2.59 20.95 -3.28
CA ALA A 223 1.36 20.36 -2.77
C ALA A 223 1.33 20.55 -1.25
N CYS A 224 0.52 21.48 -0.79
CA CYS A 224 0.40 21.83 0.62
C CYS A 224 -0.71 21.02 1.27
N ARG A 225 -0.35 20.04 2.10
CA ARG A 225 -1.30 19.28 2.91
C ARG A 225 -1.71 20.06 4.15
N SER A 226 -3.00 20.08 4.45
CA SER A 226 -3.59 20.71 5.64
C SER A 226 -4.88 19.99 6.07
N ASN A 227 -5.39 20.29 7.26
CA ASN A 227 -6.68 19.72 7.69
C ASN A 227 -7.88 20.46 7.07
N LYS A 228 -7.72 21.75 6.75
CA LYS A 228 -8.75 22.60 6.12
C LYS A 228 -8.21 23.20 4.83
N ALA A 229 -9.12 23.67 3.96
CA ALA A 229 -8.74 24.44 2.78
C ALA A 229 -7.86 25.64 3.16
N LEU A 230 -6.85 25.93 2.34
CA LEU A 230 -5.95 27.05 2.58
C LEU A 230 -6.58 28.36 2.14
N ASP A 231 -6.31 29.42 2.90
CA ASP A 231 -6.74 30.76 2.55
C ASP A 231 -5.90 31.32 1.37
N ASP A 232 -6.48 32.16 0.52
CA ASP A 232 -5.79 32.72 -0.65
C ASP A 232 -4.54 33.53 -0.26
N ASN A 233 -4.55 34.17 0.90
CA ASN A 233 -3.40 34.89 1.44
C ASN A 233 -2.25 33.94 1.82
N VAL A 234 -2.56 32.73 2.30
CA VAL A 234 -1.60 31.69 2.68
C VAL A 234 -0.99 31.08 1.42
N ILE A 235 -1.81 30.80 0.40
CA ILE A 235 -1.36 30.34 -0.92
C ILE A 235 -0.41 31.37 -1.55
N SER A 236 -0.82 32.64 -1.60
CA SER A 236 0.00 33.76 -2.12
C SER A 236 1.31 33.91 -1.35
N LYS A 237 1.26 33.78 -0.02
CA LYS A 237 2.44 33.82 0.84
C LYS A 237 3.40 32.66 0.52
N ILE A 238 2.89 31.44 0.39
CA ILE A 238 3.72 30.28 0.03
C ILE A 238 4.41 30.55 -1.31
N SER A 239 3.65 30.92 -2.35
CA SER A 239 4.18 31.26 -3.68
C SER A 239 5.37 32.23 -3.61
N VAL A 240 5.22 33.35 -2.90
CA VAL A 240 6.28 34.37 -2.76
C VAL A 240 7.52 33.83 -2.04
N TYR A 241 7.36 33.07 -0.95
CA TYR A 241 8.51 32.60 -0.18
C TYR A 241 9.23 31.39 -0.80
N THR A 242 8.53 30.61 -1.61
CA THR A 242 9.06 29.40 -2.24
C THR A 242 9.50 29.62 -3.68
N HIS A 243 9.16 30.79 -4.27
CA HIS A 243 9.47 31.20 -5.64
C HIS A 243 8.79 30.31 -6.69
N VAL A 244 7.56 29.89 -6.39
CA VAL A 244 6.73 29.07 -7.28
C VAL A 244 5.50 29.90 -7.68
N PRO A 245 5.06 29.88 -8.95
CA PRO A 245 3.84 30.56 -9.37
C PRO A 245 2.61 30.20 -8.50
N VAL A 246 1.68 31.14 -8.34
CA VAL A 246 0.50 30.95 -7.46
C VAL A 246 -0.35 29.75 -7.92
N ASP A 247 -0.51 29.58 -9.23
CA ASP A 247 -1.18 28.46 -9.89
C ASP A 247 -0.46 27.10 -9.72
N SER A 248 0.79 27.12 -9.26
CA SER A 248 1.58 25.94 -8.90
C SER A 248 1.57 25.64 -7.39
N VAL A 249 0.81 26.37 -6.58
CA VAL A 249 0.60 26.07 -5.16
C VAL A 249 -0.76 25.41 -4.99
N VAL A 250 -0.78 24.10 -4.73
CA VAL A 250 -1.99 23.30 -4.66
C VAL A 250 -2.32 22.97 -3.20
N ALA A 251 -3.53 23.31 -2.76
CA ALA A 251 -4.01 23.11 -1.40
C ALA A 251 -4.75 21.76 -1.27
N VAL A 252 -4.15 20.80 -0.57
CA VAL A 252 -4.71 19.46 -0.41
C VAL A 252 -5.17 19.27 1.02
N HIS A 253 -6.45 19.52 1.25
CA HIS A 253 -7.05 19.33 2.57
C HIS A 253 -7.45 17.86 2.81
N ASP A 254 -7.67 17.50 4.07
CA ASP A 254 -8.18 16.17 4.43
C ASP A 254 -9.55 15.94 3.74
N CYS A 255 -9.58 14.97 2.83
CA CYS A 255 -10.76 14.58 2.08
C CYS A 255 -11.51 13.42 2.77
N PRO A 256 -12.83 13.25 2.55
CA PRO A 256 -13.59 12.12 3.10
C PRO A 256 -13.06 10.76 2.65
N SER A 257 -12.55 10.69 1.41
CA SER A 257 -11.88 9.50 0.86
C SER A 257 -10.71 9.90 -0.04
N ILE A 258 -9.80 8.96 -0.25
CA ILE A 258 -8.69 9.09 -1.20
C ILE A 258 -9.18 9.27 -2.64
N TYR A 259 -10.41 8.85 -2.97
CA TYR A 259 -10.98 9.00 -4.31
C TYR A 259 -11.35 10.45 -4.66
N HIS A 260 -11.51 11.32 -3.66
CA HIS A 260 -11.75 12.75 -3.87
C HIS A 260 -10.47 13.53 -4.21
N VAL A 261 -9.29 13.02 -3.84
CA VAL A 261 -8.02 13.75 -4.05
C VAL A 261 -7.74 14.04 -5.53
N PRO A 262 -7.90 13.09 -6.49
CA PRO A 262 -7.79 13.42 -7.91
C PRO A 262 -8.76 14.52 -8.36
N LEU A 263 -9.99 14.53 -7.83
CA LEU A 263 -11.01 15.53 -8.19
C LEU A 263 -10.66 16.91 -7.61
N LEU A 264 -10.12 16.94 -6.40
CA LEU A 264 -9.61 18.16 -5.77
C LEU A 264 -8.45 18.76 -6.58
N LEU A 265 -7.47 17.94 -6.97
CA LEU A 265 -6.35 18.37 -7.81
C LEU A 265 -6.83 18.85 -9.19
N GLN A 266 -7.83 18.18 -9.77
CA GLN A 266 -8.47 18.63 -11.02
C GLN A 266 -9.11 20.01 -10.86
N SER A 267 -9.87 20.24 -9.78
CA SER A 267 -10.56 21.50 -9.53
C SER A 267 -9.62 22.70 -9.37
N GLN A 268 -8.38 22.45 -8.93
CA GLN A 268 -7.32 23.45 -8.78
C GLN A 268 -6.41 23.56 -10.01
N ASN A 269 -6.77 22.92 -11.13
CA ASN A 269 -5.98 22.90 -12.37
C ASN A 269 -4.53 22.42 -12.17
N ALA A 270 -4.28 21.45 -11.27
CA ALA A 270 -2.92 20.99 -10.97
C ALA A 270 -2.17 20.44 -12.21
N LEU A 271 -2.88 19.98 -13.24
CA LEU A 271 -2.24 19.53 -14.47
C LEU A 271 -1.77 20.68 -15.39
N GLY A 272 -2.31 21.89 -15.26
CA GLY A 272 -1.97 23.03 -16.13
C GLY A 272 -0.46 23.32 -16.18
N PRO A 273 0.19 23.55 -15.02
CA PRO A 273 1.64 23.77 -14.96
C PRO A 273 2.47 22.60 -15.54
N ILE A 274 2.04 21.36 -15.29
CA ILE A 274 2.72 20.15 -15.77
C ILE A 274 2.68 20.09 -17.30
N LEU A 275 1.49 20.26 -17.90
CA LEU A 275 1.31 20.21 -19.34
C LEU A 275 2.03 21.36 -20.06
N THR A 276 2.06 22.54 -19.43
CA THR A 276 2.80 23.71 -19.92
C THR A 276 4.29 23.42 -19.94
N LYS A 277 4.87 22.97 -18.82
CA LYS A 277 6.31 22.69 -18.71
C LYS A 277 6.76 21.60 -19.69
N PHE A 278 5.96 20.54 -19.84
CA PHE A 278 6.28 19.46 -20.79
C PHE A 278 5.97 19.79 -22.25
N ARG A 279 5.39 20.98 -22.51
CA ARG A 279 4.99 21.46 -23.85
C ARG A 279 3.95 20.56 -24.53
N PHE A 280 3.17 19.82 -23.74
CA PHE A 280 2.08 19.01 -24.27
C PHE A 280 0.97 19.88 -24.86
N ILE A 281 0.76 21.08 -24.33
CA ILE A 281 -0.25 22.02 -24.84
C ILE A 281 0.06 22.48 -26.27
N ASN A 282 1.34 22.48 -26.65
CA ASN A 282 1.78 22.85 -28.00
C ASN A 282 1.76 21.66 -28.98
N ASP A 283 1.40 20.47 -28.51
CA ASP A 283 1.24 19.30 -29.37
C ASP A 283 -0.06 19.47 -30.17
N PRO A 284 -0.03 19.44 -31.53
CA PRO A 284 -1.24 19.55 -32.35
C PRO A 284 -2.30 18.47 -32.04
N SER A 285 -1.90 17.38 -31.38
CA SER A 285 -2.80 16.32 -30.92
C SER A 285 -3.43 16.56 -29.54
N TYR A 286 -3.02 17.62 -28.83
CA TYR A 286 -3.57 17.98 -27.54
C TYR A 286 -4.85 18.83 -27.70
N GLU A 287 -5.99 18.23 -27.37
CA GLU A 287 -7.27 18.95 -27.27
C GLU A 287 -7.46 19.48 -25.84
N GLU A 288 -7.27 20.79 -25.66
CA GLU A 288 -7.43 21.47 -24.36
C GLU A 288 -8.85 21.32 -23.79
N ASN A 289 -9.87 21.33 -24.65
CA ASN A 289 -11.28 21.20 -24.30
C ASN A 289 -11.84 19.79 -24.52
N ARG A 290 -11.01 18.76 -24.37
CA ARG A 290 -11.47 17.37 -24.48
C ARG A 290 -12.54 17.10 -23.41
N PRO A 291 -13.70 16.51 -23.77
CA PRO A 291 -14.70 16.14 -22.78
C PRO A 291 -14.08 15.19 -21.75
N ASP A 292 -14.63 15.19 -20.53
CA ASP A 292 -14.18 14.28 -19.47
C ASP A 292 -14.10 12.86 -20.03
N SER A 293 -12.94 12.22 -19.87
CA SER A 293 -12.79 10.85 -20.32
C SER A 293 -13.76 9.94 -19.57
N GLU A 294 -14.15 8.84 -20.20
CA GLU A 294 -14.99 7.82 -19.57
C GLU A 294 -14.42 7.36 -18.22
N LEU A 295 -13.08 7.30 -18.12
CA LEU A 295 -12.37 6.96 -16.89
C LEU A 295 -12.62 7.97 -15.76
N LEU A 296 -12.54 9.27 -16.07
CA LEU A 296 -12.79 10.33 -15.08
C LEU A 296 -14.27 10.38 -14.66
N ALA A 297 -15.19 10.15 -15.58
CA ALA A 297 -16.61 10.04 -15.27
C ALA A 297 -16.92 8.86 -14.33
N LYS A 298 -16.30 7.70 -14.57
CA LYS A 298 -16.36 6.54 -13.66
C LYS A 298 -15.81 6.87 -12.28
N TRP A 299 -14.70 7.62 -12.21
CA TRP A 299 -14.08 8.01 -10.94
C TRP A 299 -14.93 9.01 -10.14
N ARG A 300 -15.57 9.99 -10.79
CA ARG A 300 -16.54 10.86 -10.12
C ARG A 300 -17.74 10.09 -9.59
N THR A 301 -18.21 9.10 -10.34
CA THR A 301 -19.28 8.21 -9.88
C THR A 301 -18.85 7.41 -8.65
N LEU A 302 -17.62 6.90 -8.64
CA LEU A 302 -17.04 6.19 -7.49
C LEU A 302 -16.98 7.09 -6.24
N ALA A 303 -16.41 8.29 -6.36
CA ALA A 303 -16.34 9.24 -5.25
C ALA A 303 -17.74 9.62 -4.74
N SER A 304 -18.69 9.86 -5.66
CA SER A 304 -20.08 10.17 -5.29
C SER A 304 -20.79 9.00 -4.61
N LYS A 305 -20.47 7.73 -4.95
CA LYS A 305 -21.02 6.56 -4.27
C LYS A 305 -20.53 6.47 -2.83
N TYR A 306 -19.25 6.78 -2.61
CA TYR A 306 -18.67 6.82 -1.26
C TYR A 306 -19.46 7.78 -0.35
N ASP A 307 -19.81 8.95 -0.86
CA ASP A 307 -20.54 9.97 -0.09
C ASP A 307 -22.02 9.62 0.13
N ARG A 308 -22.63 8.84 -0.77
CA ARG A 308 -24.08 8.60 -0.80
C ARG A 308 -24.52 7.25 -0.25
N ALA A 309 -23.60 6.30 -0.01
CA ALA A 309 -23.95 4.98 0.49
C ALA A 309 -24.54 5.06 1.91
N GLN A 310 -25.83 4.70 2.05
CA GLN A 310 -26.55 4.74 3.33
C GLN A 310 -26.67 3.36 3.97
N ASP A 311 -26.94 2.33 3.18
CA ASP A 311 -27.10 0.96 3.69
C ASP A 311 -25.75 0.39 4.13
N HIS A 312 -25.71 -0.21 5.31
CA HIS A 312 -24.49 -0.73 5.91
C HIS A 312 -24.30 -2.23 5.61
N VAL A 313 -23.04 -2.67 5.50
CA VAL A 313 -22.66 -4.08 5.51
C VAL A 313 -21.59 -4.30 6.59
N SER A 314 -21.91 -5.14 7.58
CA SER A 314 -21.02 -5.41 8.72
C SER A 314 -20.16 -6.63 8.45
N ILE A 315 -18.83 -6.42 8.44
CA ILE A 315 -17.84 -7.47 8.25
C ILE A 315 -16.91 -7.49 9.46
N VAL A 316 -16.65 -8.69 9.97
CA VAL A 316 -15.65 -8.92 11.02
C VAL A 316 -14.37 -9.43 10.39
N LEU A 317 -13.26 -8.72 10.64
CA LEU A 317 -11.91 -9.14 10.27
C LEU A 317 -11.22 -9.71 11.51
N VAL A 318 -10.89 -11.00 11.47
CA VAL A 318 -10.20 -11.71 12.56
C VAL A 318 -8.72 -11.83 12.24
N GLY A 319 -7.92 -10.90 12.77
CA GLY A 319 -6.52 -10.72 12.41
C GLY A 319 -5.56 -10.82 13.60
N LYS A 320 -4.26 -10.84 13.28
CA LYS A 320 -3.15 -10.85 14.26
C LYS A 320 -2.61 -9.46 14.63
N TYR A 321 -2.89 -8.46 13.78
CA TYR A 321 -2.29 -7.12 13.82
C TYR A 321 -3.39 -6.05 13.77
N THR A 322 -4.37 -6.14 14.66
CA THR A 322 -5.55 -5.24 14.63
C THR A 322 -5.26 -3.84 15.14
N GLN A 323 -4.16 -3.64 15.86
CA GLN A 323 -3.77 -2.33 16.41
C GLN A 323 -3.16 -1.38 15.36
N LEU A 324 -2.65 -1.92 14.24
CA LEU A 324 -2.12 -1.14 13.13
C LEU A 324 -2.91 -1.44 11.86
N SER A 325 -3.74 -0.48 11.43
CA SER A 325 -4.55 -0.61 10.20
C SER A 325 -3.71 -0.91 8.96
N ASP A 326 -2.47 -0.43 8.94
CA ASP A 326 -1.59 -0.49 7.79
C ASP A 326 -1.08 -1.91 7.51
N ALA A 327 -1.11 -2.80 8.51
CA ALA A 327 -0.76 -4.21 8.35
C ALA A 327 -1.76 -4.99 7.48
N TYR A 328 -2.97 -4.46 7.26
CA TYR A 328 -4.02 -5.07 6.43
C TYR A 328 -4.61 -4.07 5.41
N ILE A 329 -3.85 -3.05 5.01
CA ILE A 329 -4.39 -1.97 4.19
C ILE A 329 -4.96 -2.47 2.85
N SER A 330 -4.32 -3.44 2.19
CA SER A 330 -4.80 -4.01 0.93
C SER A 330 -6.13 -4.75 1.13
N VAL A 331 -6.26 -5.47 2.24
CA VAL A 331 -7.49 -6.17 2.64
C VAL A 331 -8.63 -5.17 2.85
N VAL A 332 -8.38 -4.12 3.64
CA VAL A 332 -9.36 -3.05 3.91
C VAL A 332 -9.79 -2.38 2.61
N LYS A 333 -8.83 -2.04 1.73
CA LYS A 333 -9.14 -1.42 0.44
C LYS A 333 -9.91 -2.35 -0.48
N SER A 334 -9.63 -3.65 -0.47
CA SER A 334 -10.39 -4.62 -1.25
C SER A 334 -11.84 -4.75 -0.79
N LEU A 335 -12.07 -4.74 0.53
CA LEU A 335 -13.42 -4.67 1.12
C LEU A 335 -14.14 -3.37 0.74
N GLU A 336 -13.45 -2.23 0.83
CA GLU A 336 -13.98 -0.92 0.43
C GLU A 336 -14.39 -0.90 -1.05
N HIS A 337 -13.55 -1.42 -1.95
CA HIS A 337 -13.86 -1.52 -3.38
C HIS A 337 -15.11 -2.37 -3.63
N ALA A 338 -15.21 -3.53 -2.97
CA ALA A 338 -16.36 -4.40 -3.08
C ALA A 338 -17.64 -3.75 -2.51
N ALA A 339 -17.54 -3.04 -1.39
CA ALA A 339 -18.67 -2.33 -0.79
C ALA A 339 -19.19 -1.20 -1.70
N LEU A 340 -18.28 -0.43 -2.30
CA LEU A 340 -18.62 0.61 -3.27
C LEU A 340 -19.28 0.06 -4.54
N ALA A 341 -18.86 -1.14 -4.98
CA ALA A 341 -19.45 -1.80 -6.13
C ALA A 341 -20.94 -2.16 -5.90
N ILE A 342 -21.29 -2.60 -4.69
CA ILE A 342 -22.66 -2.96 -4.29
C ILE A 342 -23.43 -1.81 -3.61
N ASN A 343 -22.86 -0.60 -3.60
CA ASN A 343 -23.47 0.60 -3.00
C ASN A 343 -23.82 0.43 -1.51
N ARG A 344 -22.88 -0.13 -0.73
CA ARG A 344 -22.97 -0.29 0.72
C ARG A 344 -21.85 0.47 1.43
N LYS A 345 -22.14 0.96 2.63
CA LYS A 345 -21.16 1.49 3.56
C LYS A 345 -20.58 0.34 4.38
N LEU A 346 -19.26 0.14 4.28
CA LEU A 346 -18.57 -0.90 5.04
C LEU A 346 -18.50 -0.51 6.52
N ASP A 347 -19.01 -1.38 7.39
CA ASP A 347 -18.78 -1.35 8.82
C ASP A 347 -17.83 -2.48 9.18
N LEU A 348 -16.56 -2.14 9.42
CA LEU A 348 -15.48 -3.10 9.62
C LEU A 348 -15.13 -3.21 11.10
N HIS A 349 -15.41 -4.37 11.70
CA HIS A 349 -15.04 -4.66 13.08
C HIS A 349 -13.76 -5.49 13.11
N TRP A 350 -12.80 -5.03 13.91
CA TRP A 350 -11.50 -5.69 14.06
C TRP A 350 -11.51 -6.57 15.31
N ILE A 351 -11.15 -7.84 15.15
CA ILE A 351 -10.98 -8.76 16.27
C ILE A 351 -9.56 -9.31 16.24
N GLU A 352 -8.84 -9.13 17.34
CA GLU A 352 -7.56 -9.81 17.53
C GLU A 352 -7.84 -11.29 17.77
N SER A 353 -7.21 -12.16 16.98
CA SER A 353 -7.52 -13.59 17.00
C SER A 353 -7.29 -14.23 18.38
N GLU A 354 -6.31 -13.76 19.16
CA GLU A 354 -6.07 -14.27 20.52
C GLU A 354 -7.24 -14.01 21.47
N HIS A 355 -8.00 -12.93 21.27
CA HIS A 355 -9.18 -12.63 22.10
C HIS A 355 -10.30 -13.66 21.94
N LEU A 356 -10.27 -14.50 20.88
CA LEU A 356 -11.23 -15.59 20.69
C LEU A 356 -10.75 -16.92 21.30
N GLU A 357 -9.53 -16.98 21.83
CA GLU A 357 -8.98 -18.19 22.43
C GLU A 357 -9.56 -18.44 23.83
N GLU A 358 -9.69 -19.72 24.18
CA GLU A 358 -10.31 -20.14 25.43
C GLU A 358 -9.50 -19.70 26.68
N SER A 359 -8.19 -19.53 26.54
CA SER A 359 -7.30 -18.95 27.56
C SER A 359 -7.77 -17.55 27.98
N GLN A 360 -8.15 -16.71 27.01
CA GLN A 360 -8.62 -15.34 27.26
C GLN A 360 -9.96 -15.30 28.00
N ARG A 361 -10.77 -16.35 27.93
CA ARG A 361 -12.00 -16.43 28.75
C ARG A 361 -11.69 -16.40 30.25
N ILE A 362 -10.53 -16.90 30.65
CA ILE A 362 -10.09 -16.91 32.05
C ILE A 362 -9.21 -15.70 32.35
N GLU A 363 -8.24 -15.40 31.48
CA GLU A 363 -7.26 -14.33 31.69
C GLU A 363 -7.86 -12.93 31.54
N ASN A 364 -8.72 -12.72 30.55
CA ASN A 364 -9.32 -11.43 30.23
C ASN A 364 -10.76 -11.58 29.69
N PRO A 365 -11.72 -11.95 30.56
CA PRO A 365 -13.08 -12.32 30.15
C PRO A 365 -13.82 -11.19 29.42
N THR A 366 -13.56 -9.92 29.77
CA THR A 366 -14.20 -8.77 29.12
C THR A 366 -13.86 -8.73 27.63
N VAL A 367 -12.57 -8.80 27.31
CA VAL A 367 -12.09 -8.71 25.93
C VAL A 367 -12.53 -9.93 25.13
N TYR A 368 -12.54 -11.12 25.75
CA TYR A 368 -13.06 -12.33 25.14
C TYR A 368 -14.55 -12.20 24.78
N HIS A 369 -15.39 -11.79 25.73
CA HIS A 369 -16.82 -11.66 25.49
C HIS A 369 -17.17 -10.55 24.50
N ASP A 370 -16.42 -9.44 24.49
CA ASP A 370 -16.60 -8.37 23.50
C ASP A 370 -16.23 -8.83 22.09
N ALA A 371 -15.13 -9.59 21.94
CA ALA A 371 -14.74 -10.19 20.66
C ALA A 371 -15.82 -11.17 20.16
N TRP A 372 -16.29 -12.09 21.01
CA TRP A 372 -17.35 -13.03 20.64
C TRP A 372 -18.66 -12.32 20.31
N LYS A 373 -19.03 -11.27 21.03
CA LYS A 373 -20.21 -10.46 20.73
C LYS A 373 -20.14 -9.83 19.34
N ALA A 374 -18.99 -9.25 18.98
CA ALA A 374 -18.78 -8.71 17.63
C ALA A 374 -18.86 -9.80 16.56
N LEU A 375 -18.23 -10.96 16.80
CA LEU A 375 -18.26 -12.11 15.88
C LEU A 375 -19.70 -12.65 15.67
N CYS A 376 -20.49 -12.74 16.74
CA CYS A 376 -21.88 -13.22 16.67
C CYS A 376 -22.82 -12.29 15.89
N HIS A 377 -22.51 -10.98 15.83
CA HIS A 377 -23.29 -9.99 15.08
C HIS A 377 -22.81 -9.81 13.63
N ALA A 378 -21.71 -10.46 13.23
CA ALA A 378 -21.13 -10.31 11.91
C ALA A 378 -22.07 -10.78 10.80
N SER A 379 -22.24 -9.97 9.74
CA SER A 379 -22.91 -10.42 8.50
C SER A 379 -21.96 -11.17 7.56
N GLY A 380 -20.65 -11.05 7.78
CA GLY A 380 -19.62 -11.83 7.12
C GLY A 380 -18.32 -11.84 7.94
N ILE A 381 -17.55 -12.92 7.82
CA ILE A 381 -16.29 -13.13 8.54
C ILE A 381 -15.15 -13.27 7.53
N LEU A 382 -14.07 -12.52 7.77
CA LEU A 382 -12.84 -12.57 6.99
C LEU A 382 -11.68 -12.96 7.89
N VAL A 383 -10.94 -14.00 7.49
CA VAL A 383 -9.67 -14.37 8.12
C VAL A 383 -8.56 -14.13 7.07
N PRO A 384 -7.73 -13.07 7.23
CA PRO A 384 -6.67 -12.74 6.29
C PRO A 384 -5.45 -13.67 6.45
N GLY A 385 -4.44 -13.44 5.63
CA GLY A 385 -3.14 -14.09 5.76
C GLY A 385 -2.44 -13.79 7.09
N GLY A 386 -1.44 -14.60 7.43
CA GLY A 386 -0.64 -14.44 8.64
C GLY A 386 0.48 -15.48 8.69
N PHE A 387 1.23 -15.48 9.80
CA PHE A 387 2.33 -16.40 10.03
C PHE A 387 2.48 -16.72 11.52
N GLY A 388 3.03 -17.91 11.79
CA GLY A 388 3.32 -18.44 13.11
C GLY A 388 2.09 -18.89 13.90
N LYS A 389 2.36 -19.46 15.08
CA LYS A 389 1.36 -20.07 15.97
C LYS A 389 0.40 -19.10 16.63
N ARG A 390 0.84 -17.86 16.91
CA ARG A 390 0.05 -16.86 17.66
C ARG A 390 -1.32 -16.62 17.04
N GLY A 391 -2.38 -16.80 17.83
CA GLY A 391 -3.76 -16.53 17.40
C GLY A 391 -4.30 -17.53 16.36
N SER A 392 -3.73 -18.74 16.26
CA SER A 392 -4.21 -19.76 15.31
C SER A 392 -5.50 -20.41 15.79
N GLU A 393 -5.58 -20.80 17.05
CA GLU A 393 -6.76 -21.44 17.64
C GLU A 393 -7.98 -20.50 17.66
N GLY A 394 -7.78 -19.20 17.91
CA GLY A 394 -8.86 -18.22 17.81
C GLY A 394 -9.41 -18.04 16.39
N LYS A 395 -8.56 -18.14 15.35
CA LYS A 395 -9.03 -18.18 13.95
C LYS A 395 -9.84 -19.43 13.67
N ILE A 396 -9.39 -20.60 14.13
CA ILE A 396 -10.12 -21.87 13.99
C ILE A 396 -11.50 -21.76 14.66
N ALA A 397 -11.59 -21.14 15.85
CA ALA A 397 -12.85 -20.91 16.53
C ALA A 397 -13.81 -20.01 15.72
N ALA A 398 -13.30 -18.94 15.12
CA ALA A 398 -14.09 -18.06 14.25
C ALA A 398 -14.60 -18.77 13.00
N ILE A 399 -13.77 -19.61 12.37
CA ILE A 399 -14.13 -20.36 11.17
C ILE A 399 -15.18 -21.41 11.48
N LYS A 400 -15.03 -22.12 12.62
CA LYS A 400 -16.05 -23.04 13.12
C LYS A 400 -17.39 -22.34 13.31
N TRP A 401 -17.38 -21.17 13.93
CA TRP A 401 -18.59 -20.36 14.12
C TRP A 401 -19.24 -20.02 12.77
N ALA A 402 -18.44 -19.58 11.79
CA ALA A 402 -18.94 -19.26 10.47
C ALA A 402 -19.63 -20.46 9.80
N ARG A 403 -18.95 -21.61 9.79
CA ARG A 403 -19.46 -22.87 9.21
C ARG A 403 -20.75 -23.35 9.87
N GLU A 404 -20.79 -23.36 11.21
CA GLU A 404 -21.92 -23.92 11.96
C GLU A 404 -23.13 -22.99 12.01
N ARG A 405 -22.92 -21.68 11.85
CA ARG A 405 -23.99 -20.67 11.88
C ARG A 405 -24.37 -20.14 10.50
N ASN A 406 -23.81 -20.70 9.43
CA ASN A 406 -24.06 -20.27 8.06
C ASN A 406 -23.76 -18.78 7.83
N VAL A 407 -22.69 -18.27 8.45
CA VAL A 407 -22.25 -16.87 8.25
C VAL A 407 -21.28 -16.85 7.06
N PRO A 408 -21.50 -15.99 6.04
CA PRO A 408 -20.58 -15.83 4.92
C PRO A 408 -19.12 -15.70 5.36
N PHE A 409 -18.24 -16.50 4.76
CA PHE A 409 -16.84 -16.62 5.16
C PHE A 409 -15.89 -16.50 3.97
N LEU A 410 -14.81 -15.73 4.16
CA LEU A 410 -13.65 -15.71 3.28
C LEU A 410 -12.37 -15.98 4.10
N GLY A 411 -11.63 -17.03 3.72
CA GLY A 411 -10.29 -17.30 4.22
C GLY A 411 -9.24 -16.98 3.16
N VAL A 412 -8.24 -16.16 3.49
CA VAL A 412 -7.15 -15.78 2.58
C VAL A 412 -5.83 -16.35 3.09
N CYS A 413 -5.10 -17.08 2.25
CA CYS A 413 -3.81 -17.67 2.56
C CYS A 413 -3.89 -18.51 3.84
N LEU A 414 -3.31 -18.05 4.96
CA LEU A 414 -3.45 -18.70 6.27
C LEU A 414 -4.92 -18.96 6.66
N GLY A 415 -5.85 -18.07 6.31
CA GLY A 415 -7.27 -18.27 6.58
C GLY A 415 -7.87 -19.50 5.89
N MET A 416 -7.42 -19.82 4.67
CA MET A 416 -7.78 -21.07 3.99
C MET A 416 -7.21 -22.28 4.73
N GLN A 417 -5.93 -22.23 5.10
CA GLN A 417 -5.26 -23.32 5.81
C GLN A 417 -5.95 -23.63 7.15
N MET A 418 -6.29 -22.60 7.92
CA MET A 418 -7.02 -22.76 9.18
C MET A 418 -8.42 -23.34 8.97
N ALA A 419 -9.08 -23.04 7.85
CA ALA A 419 -10.38 -23.60 7.52
C ALA A 419 -10.31 -25.11 7.21
N VAL A 420 -9.26 -25.54 6.50
CA VAL A 420 -9.02 -26.98 6.25
C VAL A 420 -8.72 -27.72 7.57
N ILE A 421 -7.92 -27.13 8.46
CA ILE A 421 -7.64 -27.71 9.79
C ILE A 421 -8.91 -27.79 10.64
N GLU A 422 -9.72 -26.72 10.69
CA GLU A 422 -11.00 -26.70 11.40
C GLU A 422 -11.91 -27.84 10.93
N PHE A 423 -12.04 -27.99 9.61
CA PHE A 423 -12.88 -29.01 9.01
C PHE A 423 -12.37 -30.42 9.29
N ALA A 424 -11.05 -30.63 9.22
CA ALA A 424 -10.43 -31.91 9.58
C ALA A 424 -10.71 -32.30 11.05
N ARG A 425 -10.59 -31.35 11.98
CA ARG A 425 -10.84 -31.56 13.42
C ARG A 425 -12.30 -31.85 13.74
N ASN A 426 -13.21 -31.08 13.14
CA ASN A 426 -14.61 -31.08 13.56
C ASN A 426 -15.50 -31.97 12.70
N VAL A 427 -15.20 -32.15 11.42
CA VAL A 427 -16.03 -32.92 10.46
C VAL A 427 -15.38 -34.24 10.09
N CYS A 428 -14.08 -34.26 9.79
CA CYS A 428 -13.37 -35.52 9.46
C CYS A 428 -13.01 -36.37 10.69
N GLY A 429 -13.07 -35.79 11.89
CA GLY A 429 -12.80 -36.49 13.15
C GLY A 429 -11.32 -36.58 13.55
N ILE A 430 -10.42 -35.89 12.84
CA ILE A 430 -8.98 -35.88 13.09
C ILE A 430 -8.67 -34.82 14.15
N LYS A 431 -8.87 -35.15 15.42
CA LYS A 431 -8.83 -34.16 16.53
C LYS A 431 -7.48 -33.47 16.72
N ASP A 432 -6.41 -34.15 16.36
CA ASP A 432 -5.02 -33.71 16.45
C ASP A 432 -4.49 -33.09 15.14
N ALA A 433 -5.36 -32.83 14.15
CA ALA A 433 -5.00 -32.17 12.90
C ALA A 433 -4.31 -30.81 13.17
N THR A 434 -3.15 -30.59 12.55
CA THR A 434 -2.36 -29.36 12.70
C THR A 434 -1.58 -29.04 11.42
N SER A 435 -0.81 -27.94 11.42
CA SER A 435 0.18 -27.63 10.39
C SER A 435 1.61 -27.86 10.89
N GLU A 436 2.53 -28.13 9.96
CA GLU A 436 3.97 -28.16 10.26
C GLU A 436 4.52 -26.79 10.71
N GLU A 437 3.83 -25.69 10.42
CA GLU A 437 4.21 -24.35 10.90
C GLU A 437 3.91 -24.16 12.39
N ILE A 438 2.78 -24.69 12.84
CA ILE A 438 2.26 -24.51 14.20
C ILE A 438 2.83 -25.58 15.16
N ASP A 439 3.19 -26.75 14.63
CA ASP A 439 3.72 -27.84 15.42
C ASP A 439 5.17 -27.58 15.86
N GLU A 440 5.38 -27.44 17.17
CA GLU A 440 6.68 -27.15 17.78
C GLU A 440 7.51 -28.42 18.02
N ASP A 441 6.89 -29.60 17.99
CA ASP A 441 7.56 -30.87 18.29
C ASP A 441 8.15 -31.50 17.02
N LYS A 442 9.32 -31.00 16.62
CA LYS A 442 10.03 -31.47 15.41
C LYS A 442 10.53 -32.92 15.52
N ASP A 443 10.65 -33.43 16.74
CA ASP A 443 11.24 -34.74 17.03
C ASP A 443 10.19 -35.85 17.21
N ASN A 444 8.91 -35.50 17.36
CA ASN A 444 7.80 -36.46 17.53
C ASN A 444 6.81 -36.44 16.35
N LYS A 445 7.32 -36.67 15.13
CA LYS A 445 6.51 -36.75 13.89
C LYS A 445 5.50 -37.91 13.86
N GLU A 446 5.54 -38.82 14.83
CA GLU A 446 4.70 -40.03 14.84
C GLU A 446 3.32 -39.81 15.50
N GLY A 447 3.04 -38.63 16.06
CA GLY A 447 1.83 -38.40 16.88
C GLY A 447 0.76 -37.44 16.34
N LYS A 448 1.04 -36.59 15.35
CA LYS A 448 0.09 -35.57 14.86
C LYS A 448 -0.15 -35.64 13.36
N HIS A 449 -1.40 -35.42 12.96
CA HIS A 449 -1.79 -35.37 11.56
C HIS A 449 -1.51 -33.98 10.95
N HIS A 450 -0.45 -33.87 10.15
CA HIS A 450 -0.11 -32.64 9.43
C HIS A 450 -0.97 -32.49 8.17
N ILE A 451 -2.12 -31.82 8.34
CA ILE A 451 -3.06 -31.52 7.25
C ILE A 451 -2.49 -30.43 6.33
N ILE A 452 -1.64 -29.56 6.88
CA ILE A 452 -0.93 -28.51 6.15
C ILE A 452 0.57 -28.78 6.29
N LYS A 453 1.27 -28.99 5.17
CA LYS A 453 2.69 -29.37 5.13
C LYS A 453 3.54 -28.33 4.41
N PHE A 454 4.82 -28.27 4.77
CA PHE A 454 5.80 -27.44 4.07
C PHE A 454 6.05 -28.03 2.67
N MET A 455 5.72 -27.27 1.63
CA MET A 455 5.89 -27.68 0.24
C MET A 455 6.43 -26.49 -0.58
N PRO A 456 7.72 -26.16 -0.43
CA PRO A 456 8.31 -25.03 -1.13
C PRO A 456 8.36 -25.25 -2.64
N GLU A 457 8.48 -24.16 -3.40
CA GLU A 457 8.84 -24.25 -4.82
C GLU A 457 10.35 -24.52 -4.94
N ILE A 458 10.72 -25.43 -5.84
CA ILE A 458 12.11 -25.69 -6.18
C ILE A 458 12.41 -24.90 -7.45
N ASP A 459 13.21 -23.84 -7.29
CA ASP A 459 13.72 -23.05 -8.39
C ASP A 459 15.10 -23.61 -8.82
N PRO A 460 15.28 -24.05 -10.08
CA PRO A 460 16.58 -24.52 -10.57
C PRO A 460 17.72 -23.50 -10.41
N THR A 461 17.40 -22.21 -10.31
CA THR A 461 18.38 -21.13 -10.18
C THR A 461 18.67 -20.72 -8.73
N THR A 462 17.79 -21.09 -7.80
CA THR A 462 17.91 -20.74 -6.38
C THR A 462 17.97 -22.03 -5.54
N MET A 463 19.15 -22.35 -5.01
CA MET A 463 19.33 -23.53 -4.15
C MET A 463 18.60 -23.36 -2.81
N GLY A 464 17.63 -24.22 -2.53
CA GLY A 464 16.86 -24.26 -1.26
C GLY A 464 15.34 -24.35 -1.47
N GLY A 465 14.59 -24.41 -0.38
CA GLY A 465 13.12 -24.37 -0.43
C GLY A 465 12.63 -22.93 -0.55
N THR A 466 12.34 -22.47 -1.77
CA THR A 466 11.87 -21.10 -2.02
C THR A 466 10.37 -20.93 -1.72
N MET A 467 9.97 -19.70 -1.38
CA MET A 467 8.57 -19.35 -1.15
C MET A 467 7.80 -19.36 -2.47
N ARG A 468 6.55 -19.83 -2.46
CA ARG A 468 5.63 -19.67 -3.60
C ARG A 468 5.20 -18.19 -3.66
N LEU A 469 5.72 -17.48 -4.65
CA LEU A 469 5.71 -16.02 -4.68
C LEU A 469 5.38 -15.44 -6.06
N GLY A 470 4.54 -14.40 -6.09
CA GLY A 470 4.15 -13.70 -7.31
C GLY A 470 2.96 -14.33 -8.04
N GLU A 471 2.76 -13.98 -9.31
CA GLU A 471 1.64 -14.49 -10.10
C GLU A 471 1.81 -15.99 -10.36
N ARG A 472 0.77 -16.78 -10.07
CA ARG A 472 0.66 -18.18 -10.48
C ARG A 472 -0.70 -18.41 -11.13
N LYS A 473 -0.78 -19.45 -11.97
CA LYS A 473 -2.05 -19.88 -12.55
C LYS A 473 -2.74 -20.88 -11.61
N THR A 474 -4.03 -20.68 -11.44
CA THR A 474 -4.94 -21.64 -10.80
C THR A 474 -5.95 -22.11 -11.82
N ILE A 475 -6.10 -23.43 -11.95
CA ILE A 475 -7.04 -24.08 -12.86
C ILE A 475 -8.23 -24.57 -12.03
N PHE A 476 -9.46 -24.27 -12.48
CA PHE A 476 -10.66 -24.82 -11.86
C PHE A 476 -10.78 -26.31 -12.18
N THR A 477 -11.00 -27.12 -11.16
CA THR A 477 -11.15 -28.57 -11.29
C THR A 477 -12.52 -28.93 -11.89
N GLU A 478 -12.73 -30.20 -12.19
CA GLU A 478 -14.07 -30.71 -12.57
C GLU A 478 -15.11 -30.42 -11.48
N ALA A 479 -14.74 -30.56 -10.20
CA ALA A 479 -15.55 -30.17 -9.06
C ALA A 479 -15.81 -28.66 -8.97
N GLY A 480 -14.98 -27.85 -9.63
CA GLY A 480 -15.11 -26.40 -9.70
C GLY A 480 -15.96 -25.88 -10.87
N LYS A 481 -16.57 -26.74 -11.69
CA LYS A 481 -17.40 -26.28 -12.82
C LYS A 481 -18.60 -25.43 -12.39
N ASP A 482 -19.22 -25.78 -11.27
CA ASP A 482 -20.38 -25.08 -10.68
C ASP A 482 -20.02 -24.12 -9.53
N SER A 483 -18.71 -23.99 -9.23
CA SER A 483 -18.16 -23.16 -8.14
C SER A 483 -18.65 -21.71 -8.19
N VAL A 484 -18.90 -21.17 -7.01
CA VAL A 484 -19.24 -19.75 -6.84
C VAL A 484 -18.05 -18.88 -7.22
N ALA A 485 -16.83 -19.23 -6.79
CA ALA A 485 -15.62 -18.54 -7.21
C ALA A 485 -15.48 -18.50 -8.73
N ARG A 486 -15.66 -19.64 -9.43
CA ARG A 486 -15.60 -19.68 -10.89
C ARG A 486 -16.62 -18.74 -11.53
N LYS A 487 -17.86 -18.70 -11.02
CA LYS A 487 -18.90 -17.79 -11.52
C LYS A 487 -18.53 -16.31 -11.30
N LEU A 488 -17.98 -15.96 -10.13
CA LEU A 488 -17.49 -14.63 -9.80
C LEU A 488 -16.33 -14.19 -10.73
N TYR A 489 -15.45 -15.12 -11.10
CA TYR A 489 -14.41 -14.93 -12.14
C TYR A 489 -14.96 -15.04 -13.58
N HIS A 490 -16.25 -14.71 -13.78
CA HIS A 490 -16.92 -14.75 -15.08
C HIS A 490 -16.76 -16.08 -15.81
N GLY A 491 -16.76 -17.21 -15.08
CA GLY A 491 -16.73 -18.57 -15.61
C GLY A 491 -15.52 -18.93 -16.44
N ARG A 492 -14.37 -18.31 -16.18
CA ARG A 492 -13.07 -18.69 -16.75
C ARG A 492 -12.63 -20.05 -16.20
N ASP A 493 -11.91 -20.82 -17.00
CA ASP A 493 -11.38 -22.13 -16.58
C ASP A 493 -10.05 -22.03 -15.83
N ARG A 494 -9.36 -20.89 -15.97
CA ARG A 494 -8.12 -20.57 -15.28
C ARG A 494 -8.09 -19.11 -14.86
N ILE A 495 -7.47 -18.84 -13.71
CA ILE A 495 -7.24 -17.50 -13.16
C ILE A 495 -5.76 -17.32 -12.86
N ARG A 496 -5.37 -16.07 -12.66
CA ARG A 496 -4.00 -15.66 -12.32
C ARG A 496 -4.09 -14.75 -11.11
N GLU A 497 -3.44 -15.16 -10.04
CA GLU A 497 -3.49 -14.47 -8.75
C GLU A 497 -2.09 -14.48 -8.11
N ARG A 498 -1.87 -13.59 -7.16
CA ARG A 498 -0.56 -13.44 -6.50
C ARG A 498 -0.49 -14.28 -5.23
N HIS A 499 0.60 -15.01 -5.07
CA HIS A 499 0.86 -15.85 -3.90
C HIS A 499 2.02 -15.30 -3.06
N ARG A 500 1.97 -15.60 -1.76
CA ARG A 500 3.04 -15.31 -0.80
C ARG A 500 2.95 -16.27 0.39
N HIS A 501 3.37 -17.52 0.19
CA HIS A 501 3.28 -18.55 1.23
C HIS A 501 4.24 -19.73 0.99
N ARG A 502 4.36 -20.62 1.98
CA ARG A 502 5.30 -21.76 1.95
C ARG A 502 4.66 -23.13 2.24
N TYR A 503 3.40 -23.12 2.67
CA TYR A 503 2.73 -24.28 3.21
C TYR A 503 1.50 -24.58 2.37
N GLU A 504 1.28 -25.86 2.10
CA GLU A 504 0.22 -26.35 1.22
C GLU A 504 -0.63 -27.40 1.94
N VAL A 505 -1.84 -27.62 1.44
CA VAL A 505 -2.68 -28.73 1.90
C VAL A 505 -1.98 -30.06 1.58
N ASN A 506 -1.89 -30.94 2.57
CA ASN A 506 -1.37 -32.28 2.36
C ASN A 506 -2.39 -33.13 1.59
N THR A 507 -2.06 -33.44 0.35
CA THR A 507 -2.88 -34.20 -0.60
C THR A 507 -3.28 -35.60 -0.10
N ASP A 508 -2.55 -36.17 0.86
CA ASP A 508 -2.87 -37.48 1.44
C ASP A 508 -4.24 -37.48 2.15
N TYR A 509 -4.67 -36.32 2.66
CA TYR A 509 -5.97 -36.16 3.31
C TYR A 509 -7.09 -35.66 2.37
N ARG A 510 -6.75 -35.38 1.10
CA ARG A 510 -7.68 -34.76 0.14
C ARG A 510 -8.97 -35.57 -0.01
N ALA A 511 -8.85 -36.87 -0.28
CA ALA A 511 -10.00 -37.73 -0.55
C ALA A 511 -10.98 -37.77 0.62
N LEU A 512 -10.46 -37.83 1.86
CA LEU A 512 -11.27 -37.82 3.07
C LEU A 512 -12.01 -36.49 3.27
N ILE A 513 -11.33 -35.36 3.01
CA ILE A 513 -11.90 -34.02 3.15
C ILE A 513 -13.00 -33.79 2.10
N GLU A 514 -12.75 -34.20 0.85
CA GLU A 514 -13.73 -34.12 -0.24
C GLU A 514 -14.96 -35.00 0.04
N GLU A 515 -14.78 -36.24 0.52
CA GLU A 515 -15.88 -37.14 0.89
C GLU A 515 -16.80 -36.53 1.96
N LYS A 516 -16.23 -35.78 2.91
CA LYS A 516 -16.99 -35.13 3.99
C LYS A 516 -17.64 -33.80 3.58
N GLY A 517 -17.44 -33.32 2.36
CA GLY A 517 -18.16 -32.18 1.79
C GLY A 517 -17.39 -30.86 1.72
N MET A 518 -16.06 -30.86 1.88
CA MET A 518 -15.22 -29.70 1.53
C MET A 518 -14.52 -29.99 0.20
N ARG A 519 -14.89 -29.24 -0.84
CA ARG A 519 -14.46 -29.46 -2.22
C ARG A 519 -13.24 -28.59 -2.53
N PHE A 520 -12.22 -29.18 -3.16
CA PHE A 520 -11.11 -28.43 -3.76
C PHE A 520 -11.46 -28.07 -5.21
N VAL A 521 -11.90 -26.83 -5.40
CA VAL A 521 -12.45 -26.36 -6.69
C VAL A 521 -11.40 -25.72 -7.59
N GLY A 522 -10.22 -25.42 -7.07
CA GLY A 522 -9.09 -24.87 -7.81
C GLY A 522 -7.77 -25.49 -7.39
N GLN A 523 -6.88 -25.74 -8.35
CA GLN A 523 -5.56 -26.34 -8.15
C GLN A 523 -4.50 -25.68 -9.03
N ASP A 524 -3.23 -25.94 -8.76
CA ASP A 524 -2.12 -25.50 -9.61
C ASP A 524 -2.04 -26.29 -10.94
N GLU A 525 -1.15 -25.86 -11.85
CA GLU A 525 -0.99 -26.50 -13.17
C GLU A 525 -0.56 -27.98 -13.08
N ALA A 526 0.16 -28.35 -12.01
CA ALA A 526 0.62 -29.71 -11.77
C ALA A 526 -0.39 -30.59 -11.03
N ALA A 527 -1.51 -30.02 -10.56
CA ALA A 527 -2.50 -30.67 -9.69
C ALA A 527 -1.92 -31.19 -8.35
N GLU A 528 -0.81 -30.61 -7.90
CA GLU A 528 -0.14 -30.94 -6.63
C GLU A 528 -0.64 -30.08 -5.48
N ARG A 529 -1.03 -28.84 -5.78
CA ARG A 529 -1.41 -27.83 -4.78
C ARG A 529 -2.86 -27.45 -4.94
N MET A 530 -3.61 -27.53 -3.85
CA MET A 530 -5.01 -27.13 -3.82
C MET A 530 -5.10 -25.65 -3.41
N GLU A 531 -5.72 -24.83 -4.24
CA GLU A 531 -5.64 -23.37 -4.15
C GLU A 531 -6.96 -22.71 -3.74
N ILE A 532 -8.09 -23.40 -3.96
CA ILE A 532 -9.43 -22.88 -3.65
C ILE A 532 -10.28 -23.99 -3.03
N ILE A 533 -10.88 -23.70 -1.87
CA ILE A 533 -11.88 -24.55 -1.20
C ILE A 533 -13.25 -23.90 -1.20
N GLU A 534 -14.27 -24.73 -1.36
CA GLU A 534 -15.68 -24.39 -1.11
C GLU A 534 -16.35 -25.53 -0.35
N LEU A 535 -17.40 -25.23 0.41
CA LEU A 535 -18.28 -26.28 0.94
C LEU A 535 -19.21 -26.83 -0.15
N ASP A 536 -19.61 -28.09 -0.02
CA ASP A 536 -20.59 -28.70 -0.89
C ASP A 536 -21.94 -27.95 -0.79
N PRO A 537 -22.60 -27.62 -1.92
CA PRO A 537 -23.91 -26.99 -1.94
C PRO A 537 -24.97 -27.74 -1.12
N ALA A 538 -24.84 -29.06 -0.96
CA ALA A 538 -25.70 -29.88 -0.11
C ALA A 538 -25.67 -29.47 1.36
N LEU A 539 -24.58 -28.84 1.83
CA LEU A 539 -24.44 -28.29 3.19
C LEU A 539 -25.17 -26.95 3.38
N LYS A 540 -25.71 -26.35 2.29
CA LYS A 540 -26.54 -25.13 2.29
C LYS A 540 -25.88 -23.90 2.96
N HIS A 541 -24.56 -23.83 2.97
CA HIS A 541 -23.85 -22.64 3.44
C HIS A 541 -23.92 -21.52 2.39
N PRO A 542 -24.26 -20.26 2.73
CA PRO A 542 -24.51 -19.20 1.74
C PRO A 542 -23.25 -18.81 0.96
N PHE A 543 -22.11 -18.74 1.63
CA PHE A 543 -20.82 -18.47 1.01
C PHE A 543 -19.69 -18.91 1.95
N PHE A 544 -18.95 -19.96 1.61
CA PHE A 544 -17.77 -20.39 2.35
C PHE A 544 -16.65 -20.60 1.35
N LEU A 545 -15.75 -19.62 1.25
CA LEU A 545 -14.67 -19.61 0.28
C LEU A 545 -13.32 -19.49 1.01
N GLY A 546 -12.40 -20.38 0.72
CA GLY A 546 -11.00 -20.25 1.13
C GLY A 546 -10.11 -20.22 -0.10
N VAL A 547 -9.17 -19.29 -0.14
CA VAL A 547 -8.20 -19.15 -1.25
C VAL A 547 -6.79 -19.05 -0.70
N GLN A 548 -5.85 -19.69 -1.37
CA GLN A 548 -4.44 -19.70 -0.96
C GLN A 548 -3.67 -18.48 -1.47
N TYR A 549 -4.09 -17.90 -2.60
CA TYR A 549 -3.58 -16.62 -3.11
C TYR A 549 -4.09 -15.43 -2.28
N HIS A 550 -3.56 -14.25 -2.56
CA HIS A 550 -3.91 -12.96 -1.96
C HIS A 550 -4.76 -12.11 -2.94
N PRO A 551 -6.09 -12.30 -2.97
CA PRO A 551 -6.99 -11.62 -3.91
C PRO A 551 -7.03 -10.09 -3.74
N GLU A 552 -6.60 -9.56 -2.59
CA GLU A 552 -6.57 -8.14 -2.28
C GLU A 552 -5.55 -7.36 -3.12
N LEU A 553 -4.47 -8.01 -3.56
CA LEU A 553 -3.36 -7.35 -4.28
C LEU A 553 -3.76 -6.96 -5.71
N LEU A 554 -4.68 -7.71 -6.33
CA LEU A 554 -5.21 -7.44 -7.67
C LEU A 554 -6.52 -6.64 -7.66
N SER A 555 -7.01 -6.25 -6.48
CA SER A 555 -8.21 -5.41 -6.34
C SER A 555 -7.96 -4.02 -6.91
N ARG A 556 -8.93 -3.47 -7.64
CA ARG A 556 -8.92 -2.10 -8.17
C ARG A 556 -10.23 -1.39 -7.78
N PRO A 557 -10.26 -0.05 -7.62
CA PRO A 557 -11.48 0.66 -7.23
C PRO A 557 -12.64 0.50 -8.21
N LEU A 558 -12.34 0.42 -9.52
CA LEU A 558 -13.35 0.21 -10.57
C LEU A 558 -13.57 -1.27 -10.94
N ARG A 559 -12.70 -2.16 -10.46
CA ARG A 559 -12.74 -3.60 -10.70
C ARG A 559 -12.40 -4.33 -9.39
N PRO A 560 -13.38 -4.46 -8.48
CA PRO A 560 -13.15 -5.07 -7.17
C PRO A 560 -12.73 -6.53 -7.32
N SER A 561 -12.01 -7.02 -6.31
CA SER A 561 -11.57 -8.41 -6.27
C SER A 561 -12.75 -9.38 -6.17
N PRO A 562 -12.83 -10.43 -7.02
CA PRO A 562 -14.00 -11.32 -7.06
C PRO A 562 -14.31 -12.04 -5.74
N PRO A 563 -13.35 -12.61 -4.99
CA PRO A 563 -13.63 -13.22 -3.69
C PRO A 563 -14.21 -12.24 -2.66
N TYR A 564 -13.68 -11.01 -2.59
CA TYR A 564 -14.17 -9.96 -1.69
C TYR A 564 -15.56 -9.46 -2.09
N LEU A 565 -15.82 -9.30 -3.40
CA LEU A 565 -17.15 -8.97 -3.91
C LEU A 565 -18.16 -10.08 -3.56
N GLY A 566 -17.77 -11.35 -3.70
CA GLY A 566 -18.58 -12.50 -3.30
C GLY A 566 -18.97 -12.48 -1.83
N LEU A 567 -18.00 -12.21 -0.94
CA LEU A 567 -18.24 -12.10 0.50
C LEU A 567 -19.28 -11.01 0.82
N LEU A 568 -19.14 -9.81 0.24
CA LEU A 568 -20.00 -8.68 0.54
C LEU A 568 -21.40 -8.82 -0.09
N LEU A 569 -21.49 -9.42 -1.28
CA LEU A 569 -22.77 -9.80 -1.87
C LEU A 569 -23.49 -10.83 -1.00
N ALA A 570 -22.78 -11.83 -0.48
CA ALA A 570 -23.35 -12.85 0.39
C ALA A 570 -23.81 -12.26 1.73
N ALA A 571 -22.98 -11.43 2.36
CA ALA A 571 -23.30 -10.72 3.59
C ALA A 571 -24.49 -9.76 3.44
N SER A 572 -24.74 -9.27 2.22
CA SER A 572 -25.88 -8.40 1.90
C SER A 572 -27.10 -9.15 1.35
N GLY A 573 -27.05 -10.48 1.22
CA GLY A 573 -28.14 -11.29 0.64
C GLY A 573 -28.34 -11.12 -0.88
N MET A 574 -27.38 -10.50 -1.58
CA MET A 574 -27.47 -10.13 -3.01
C MET A 574 -26.72 -11.10 -3.94
N LEU A 575 -26.04 -12.11 -3.38
CA LEU A 575 -25.17 -13.01 -4.16
C LEU A 575 -25.94 -13.77 -5.25
N GLN A 576 -27.07 -14.39 -4.93
CA GLN A 576 -27.80 -15.20 -5.91
C GLN A 576 -28.31 -14.37 -7.08
N GLU A 577 -28.89 -13.19 -6.79
CA GLU A 577 -29.35 -12.25 -7.82
C GLU A 577 -28.21 -11.84 -8.76
N TYR A 578 -27.04 -11.52 -8.19
CA TYR A 578 -25.87 -11.16 -8.97
C TYR A 578 -25.38 -12.31 -9.88
N LEU A 579 -25.34 -13.54 -9.36
CA LEU A 579 -24.95 -14.71 -10.12
C LEU A 579 -25.94 -15.02 -11.27
N ASP A 580 -27.24 -14.85 -11.03
CA ASP A 580 -28.28 -15.04 -12.04
C ASP A 580 -28.17 -14.00 -13.16
N GLN A 581 -27.89 -12.74 -12.82
CA GLN A 581 -27.65 -11.67 -13.81
C GLN A 581 -26.41 -11.96 -14.66
N LEU A 582 -25.31 -12.45 -14.06
CA LEU A 582 -24.12 -12.88 -14.79
C LEU A 582 -24.43 -14.02 -15.77
N GLY A 583 -25.28 -14.97 -15.38
CA GLY A 583 -25.74 -16.06 -16.24
C GLY A 583 -26.51 -15.56 -17.46
N LYS A 584 -27.44 -14.61 -17.26
CA LYS A 584 -28.25 -14.00 -18.34
C LYS A 584 -27.39 -13.19 -19.32
N SER A 585 -26.45 -12.40 -18.81
CA SER A 585 -25.53 -11.61 -19.65
C SER A 585 -24.71 -12.49 -20.60
N LYS A 586 -24.22 -13.64 -20.12
CA LYS A 586 -23.51 -14.62 -20.95
C LYS A 586 -24.39 -15.31 -21.98
N ALA A 587 -25.65 -15.62 -21.64
CA ALA A 587 -26.59 -16.21 -22.58
C ALA A 587 -26.90 -15.25 -23.74
N SER A 588 -27.08 -13.96 -23.44
CA SER A 588 -27.26 -12.90 -24.46
C SER A 588 -26.02 -12.78 -25.37
N ALA A 589 -24.81 -12.71 -24.78
CA ALA A 589 -23.57 -12.61 -25.54
C ALA A 589 -23.28 -13.83 -26.43
N LYS A 590 -23.71 -15.04 -26.01
CA LYS A 590 -23.60 -16.26 -26.84
C LYS A 590 -24.62 -16.29 -27.98
N LEU A 591 -25.82 -15.75 -27.80
CA LEU A 591 -26.80 -15.61 -28.88
C LEU A 591 -26.28 -14.66 -29.97
N ASP A 592 -25.73 -13.50 -29.58
CA ASP A 592 -25.21 -12.49 -30.52
C ASP A 592 -23.96 -12.98 -31.28
N ALA A 593 -23.12 -13.79 -30.63
CA ALA A 593 -21.96 -14.42 -31.27
C ALA A 593 -22.34 -15.55 -32.25
N SER A 594 -23.49 -16.21 -32.04
CA SER A 594 -23.97 -17.28 -32.94
C SER A 594 -24.54 -16.73 -34.25
N THR A 595 -24.93 -15.46 -34.29
CA THR A 595 -25.47 -14.78 -35.49
C THR A 595 -24.41 -14.16 -36.40
N ASN A 596 -23.15 -14.05 -35.98
CA ASN A 596 -22.05 -13.47 -36.78
C ASN A 596 -20.84 -14.40 -36.83
N GLY A 597 -20.84 -15.38 -37.73
CA GLY A 597 -19.72 -16.30 -37.92
C GLY A 597 -18.79 -15.91 -39.07
N SER A 598 -17.50 -15.66 -38.79
CA SER A 598 -16.35 -16.28 -39.49
C SER A 598 -14.96 -15.85 -38.94
N LYS A 599 -14.16 -16.86 -38.54
CA LYS A 599 -12.67 -16.99 -38.48
C LYS A 599 -11.80 -15.88 -37.85
N SER A 600 -11.10 -16.20 -36.75
CA SER A 600 -9.68 -16.62 -36.73
C SER A 600 -9.13 -16.76 -35.30
N ASP A 601 -8.47 -17.89 -35.00
CA ASP A 601 -7.66 -18.12 -33.79
C ASP A 601 -6.37 -17.29 -33.83
N ALA A 602 -6.27 -16.27 -32.98
CA ALA A 602 -5.05 -15.70 -32.42
C ALA A 602 -5.40 -14.54 -31.47
N SER A 603 -5.32 -14.79 -30.16
CA SER A 603 -4.94 -13.84 -29.09
C SER A 603 -5.58 -14.24 -27.76
N ASP A 604 -4.86 -15.08 -27.01
CA ASP A 604 -5.20 -15.47 -25.64
C ASP A 604 -4.78 -14.36 -24.63
N LYS A 605 -5.13 -13.11 -24.97
CA LYS A 605 -4.95 -11.88 -24.18
C LYS A 605 -5.96 -10.81 -24.63
N VAL A 606 -7.26 -10.98 -24.35
CA VAL A 606 -8.27 -9.91 -24.56
C VAL A 606 -9.39 -9.96 -23.51
N ALA A 607 -9.89 -8.76 -23.17
CA ALA A 607 -11.11 -8.42 -22.43
C ALA A 607 -11.00 -8.34 -20.88
N GLN A 608 -10.45 -7.22 -20.40
CA GLN A 608 -10.55 -6.77 -19.00
C GLN A 608 -11.75 -5.83 -18.73
N ASP A 609 -12.46 -5.38 -19.76
CA ASP A 609 -13.66 -4.54 -19.62
C ASP A 609 -14.95 -5.36 -19.81
N SER A 610 -15.39 -6.03 -18.74
CA SER A 610 -16.80 -6.44 -18.62
C SER A 610 -17.49 -5.52 -17.62
N LYS A 611 -18.50 -4.77 -18.09
CA LYS A 611 -19.37 -3.95 -17.24
C LYS A 611 -19.94 -4.82 -16.11
N LEU A 612 -19.77 -4.38 -14.86
CA LEU A 612 -20.49 -4.96 -13.73
C LEU A 612 -22.00 -4.87 -14.02
N PRO A 613 -22.78 -5.95 -13.79
CA PRO A 613 -24.24 -5.88 -13.85
C PRO A 613 -24.77 -4.77 -12.94
N HIS A 614 -25.67 -3.94 -13.45
CA HIS A 614 -26.38 -2.97 -12.62
C HIS A 614 -27.41 -3.70 -11.76
N LEU A 615 -27.15 -3.80 -10.45
CA LEU A 615 -28.13 -4.25 -9.45
C LEU A 615 -29.17 -3.14 -9.25
N SER A 616 -30.44 -3.43 -9.52
CA SER A 616 -31.58 -2.56 -9.22
C SER A 616 -31.96 -2.69 -7.74
N SER A 617 -32.09 -1.58 -7.03
CA SER A 617 -32.69 -1.54 -5.69
C SER A 617 -34.19 -1.88 -5.77
N PRO A 618 -34.81 -2.45 -4.71
CA PRO A 618 -36.25 -2.66 -4.67
C PRO A 618 -36.99 -1.31 -4.66
N ASP A 619 -37.93 -1.13 -5.59
CA ASP A 619 -38.75 0.06 -5.75
C ASP A 619 -39.64 0.33 -4.51
N ALA A 620 -39.64 1.58 -4.05
CA ALA A 620 -40.73 2.14 -3.27
C ALA A 620 -41.62 2.97 -4.22
N VAL A 621 -42.79 2.44 -4.53
CA VAL A 621 -43.87 3.12 -5.26
C VAL A 621 -44.67 3.97 -4.27
N ALA A 622 -44.78 5.29 -4.50
CA ALA A 622 -45.96 6.08 -4.18
C ALA A 622 -45.98 7.42 -4.94
N ASN A 623 -47.03 7.60 -5.74
CA ASN A 623 -47.44 8.83 -6.43
C ASN A 623 -47.78 9.99 -5.45
N HIS A 624 -47.52 11.26 -5.81
CA HIS A 624 -48.50 12.18 -6.42
C HIS A 624 -48.07 13.67 -6.38
N SER A 625 -48.56 14.37 -7.40
CA SER A 625 -48.90 15.82 -7.50
C SER A 625 -47.79 16.81 -7.83
N ASP A 626 -48.05 17.93 -8.49
CA ASP A 626 -48.77 18.27 -9.73
C ASP A 626 -48.41 19.76 -9.98
N VAL A 627 -48.12 20.12 -11.24
CA VAL A 627 -48.40 21.45 -11.87
C VAL A 627 -47.52 22.68 -11.47
N PRO A 628 -47.21 23.68 -12.35
CA PRO A 628 -47.02 23.68 -13.82
C PRO A 628 -45.85 24.56 -14.35
N LYS A 629 -45.64 24.45 -15.67
CA LYS A 629 -44.93 25.39 -16.56
C LYS A 629 -45.70 26.71 -16.80
N ARG A 630 -44.99 27.85 -16.93
CA ARG A 630 -45.25 29.02 -17.82
C ARG A 630 -43.98 29.89 -17.81
N SER A 631 -43.23 30.06 -18.91
CA SER A 631 -43.46 30.80 -20.17
C SER A 631 -43.07 32.29 -20.12
N GLN A 632 -42.18 32.64 -21.05
CA GLN A 632 -42.02 33.92 -21.76
C GLN A 632 -41.17 35.05 -21.12
N SER A 633 -40.27 35.51 -22.00
CA SER A 633 -39.33 36.63 -22.03
C SER A 633 -40.05 37.99 -22.25
N PRO A 634 -39.43 39.11 -22.72
CA PRO A 634 -38.03 39.57 -22.75
C PRO A 634 -37.86 41.04 -22.24
N SER A 635 -36.63 41.55 -22.14
CA SER A 635 -36.37 42.97 -22.46
C SER A 635 -34.91 43.24 -22.76
N VAL A 636 -34.68 43.57 -24.03
CA VAL A 636 -33.50 44.23 -24.61
C VAL A 636 -33.43 45.67 -24.10
N MET A 637 -32.24 46.18 -23.81
CA MET A 637 -31.88 47.56 -24.19
C MET A 637 -30.39 47.71 -24.43
N THR A 638 -30.13 48.31 -25.58
CA THR A 638 -28.92 48.66 -26.30
C THR A 638 -28.22 49.89 -25.74
N SER A 639 -26.90 49.99 -25.93
CA SER A 639 -26.27 51.18 -26.55
C SER A 639 -24.78 50.93 -26.83
N ASP A 640 -24.44 50.94 -28.12
CA ASP A 640 -23.11 51.17 -28.69
C ASP A 640 -22.60 52.59 -28.37
N GLU A 641 -21.28 52.81 -28.32
CA GLU A 641 -20.51 53.52 -29.37
C GLU A 641 -19.13 54.06 -28.92
N HIS A 642 -18.16 53.84 -29.81
CA HIS A 642 -17.05 54.72 -30.24
C HIS A 642 -15.61 54.62 -29.67
N ALA A 643 -14.73 54.20 -30.60
CA ALA A 643 -13.45 54.77 -31.06
C ALA A 643 -12.28 54.89 -30.05
N GLY A 644 -11.01 54.50 -30.32
CA GLY A 644 -10.30 54.24 -31.57
C GLY A 644 -9.20 55.29 -31.78
N THR A 645 -7.92 54.99 -31.51
CA THR A 645 -6.76 55.66 -32.14
C THR A 645 -5.47 54.83 -32.04
N ASN A 646 -4.80 54.69 -33.19
CA ASN A 646 -3.46 54.16 -33.44
C ASN A 646 -2.33 55.09 -32.94
N GLY A 647 -1.14 54.53 -32.71
CA GLY A 647 0.12 55.28 -32.57
C GLY A 647 1.36 54.41 -32.77
N ASN A 648 2.14 54.71 -33.81
CA ASN A 648 3.35 54.02 -34.30
C ASN A 648 4.62 54.14 -33.41
N LEU A 649 5.49 53.12 -33.53
CA LEU A 649 6.94 52.99 -33.22
C LEU A 649 7.82 54.12 -33.82
N PRO A 650 9.15 54.33 -33.50
CA PRO A 650 10.27 53.33 -33.44
C PRO A 650 11.48 53.71 -32.50
N PRO A 651 12.78 53.35 -32.73
CA PRO A 651 13.49 52.19 -32.18
C PRO A 651 14.81 52.48 -31.38
N MET A 652 15.44 51.39 -30.91
CA MET A 652 16.75 51.16 -30.22
C MET A 652 17.94 52.15 -30.45
N PRO A 653 18.96 52.10 -29.56
CA PRO A 653 20.27 51.63 -30.07
C PRO A 653 21.10 50.70 -29.16
N HIS A 654 21.98 49.96 -29.83
CA HIS A 654 23.07 49.10 -29.36
C HIS A 654 24.11 49.76 -28.42
N ARG A 655 24.79 48.95 -27.59
CA ARG A 655 26.21 49.12 -27.27
C ARG A 655 26.97 47.78 -27.16
N GLN A 656 28.15 47.78 -27.77
CA GLN A 656 29.18 46.74 -27.82
C GLN A 656 30.11 46.77 -26.59
N GLY A 657 30.68 45.60 -26.24
CA GLY A 657 32.14 45.35 -26.18
C GLY A 657 32.98 45.73 -24.94
N SER A 658 33.53 44.72 -24.25
CA SER A 658 34.98 44.53 -23.95
C SER A 658 35.17 43.18 -23.21
N LEU A 659 35.84 42.13 -23.72
CA LEU A 659 37.30 41.90 -23.82
C LEU A 659 38.07 42.12 -22.51
N TYR A 660 38.52 41.04 -21.85
CA TYR A 660 39.84 40.85 -21.18
C TYR A 660 39.95 39.35 -20.78
N ARG A 661 40.65 38.53 -21.57
CA ARG A 661 42.02 37.99 -21.38
C ARG A 661 42.19 36.92 -20.30
N ASN A 662 42.38 35.67 -20.76
CA ASN A 662 43.27 34.66 -20.17
C ASN A 662 44.68 35.22 -19.96
N PRO A 663 45.44 34.62 -19.04
CA PRO A 663 46.74 34.10 -19.44
C PRO A 663 46.99 32.65 -19.02
N SER A 664 47.80 32.03 -19.86
CA SER A 664 48.27 30.65 -19.94
C SER A 664 49.31 30.29 -18.88
N PHE A 665 49.45 28.98 -18.64
CA PHE A 665 50.59 28.18 -18.11
C PHE A 665 51.97 28.52 -18.76
N PRO A 666 53.14 27.89 -18.44
CA PRO A 666 53.52 26.67 -17.62
C PRO A 666 54.87 26.90 -16.83
N PRO A 667 55.81 25.94 -16.55
CA PRO A 667 55.84 24.45 -16.57
C PRO A 667 56.51 23.73 -15.35
N ASP A 668 56.30 22.40 -15.32
CA ASP A 668 57.19 21.26 -14.97
C ASP A 668 58.11 21.25 -13.74
N PHE A 669 58.02 20.16 -12.95
CA PHE A 669 59.19 19.36 -12.53
C PHE A 669 58.81 17.88 -12.34
N ASN A 670 59.40 17.02 -13.17
CA ASN A 670 59.55 15.58 -12.98
C ASN A 670 60.82 15.32 -12.15
N THR A 671 60.79 14.33 -11.25
CA THR A 671 61.84 13.30 -11.06
C THR A 671 61.46 12.33 -9.92
N GLU A 672 61.29 11.04 -10.26
CA GLU A 672 61.54 9.86 -9.40
C GLU A 672 63.07 9.65 -9.18
N PRO A 673 63.60 8.54 -8.61
CA PRO A 673 63.09 7.48 -7.71
C PRO A 673 64.03 7.20 -6.51
N SER A 674 63.64 6.29 -5.59
CA SER A 674 64.59 5.33 -4.99
C SER A 674 63.86 4.16 -4.29
N ASP A 675 64.27 2.96 -4.67
CA ASP A 675 63.99 1.63 -4.09
C ASP A 675 64.40 1.52 -2.59
N GLU A 676 64.14 0.47 -1.80
CA GLU A 676 64.36 -0.96 -2.01
C GLU A 676 63.85 -1.75 -0.76
N ASP A 677 63.44 -3.02 -0.96
CA ASP A 677 63.58 -4.20 -0.06
C ASP A 677 62.76 -4.36 1.24
N THR A 678 62.26 -5.54 1.67
CA THR A 678 62.40 -6.96 1.24
C THR A 678 61.40 -7.87 2.01
N PHE A 679 60.85 -8.88 1.28
CA PHE A 679 60.70 -10.32 1.63
C PHE A 679 59.73 -10.88 2.71
N GLU A 680 58.83 -11.77 2.21
CA GLU A 680 58.50 -13.15 2.64
C GLU A 680 57.65 -13.43 3.91
N THR A 681 56.92 -14.53 4.10
CA THR A 681 56.03 -15.43 3.29
C THR A 681 55.33 -16.37 4.30
N LEU A 682 54.13 -16.91 3.96
CA LEU A 682 53.53 -18.24 4.32
C LEU A 682 53.47 -18.68 5.82
N ALA A 683 52.58 -19.52 6.35
CA ALA A 683 51.27 -20.11 6.05
C ALA A 683 50.95 -21.11 7.21
N ALA A 684 49.66 -21.31 7.53
CA ALA A 684 48.99 -22.51 8.11
C ALA A 684 49.51 -23.12 9.46
N THR A 685 48.71 -23.58 10.44
CA THR A 685 47.84 -24.79 10.42
C THR A 685 47.26 -25.10 11.84
N LEU A 686 46.00 -25.56 11.91
CA LEU A 686 45.25 -26.49 12.83
C LEU A 686 45.41 -26.55 14.39
N ALA A 687 44.23 -26.46 15.05
CA ALA A 687 43.54 -27.38 16.01
C ALA A 687 44.18 -27.96 17.30
N ALA A 688 43.45 -27.87 18.43
CA ALA A 688 43.00 -28.99 19.31
C ALA A 688 42.44 -28.53 20.69
N SER A 689 41.41 -29.23 21.20
CA SER A 689 40.75 -29.15 22.54
C SER A 689 41.62 -29.68 23.70
N PRO A 690 41.18 -29.63 25.01
CA PRO A 690 40.31 -30.71 25.57
C PRO A 690 39.39 -30.37 26.81
N SER A 691 38.29 -31.17 26.96
CA SER A 691 37.63 -31.83 28.15
C SER A 691 37.53 -31.17 29.57
N LYS A 692 36.57 -31.40 30.51
CA LYS A 692 35.86 -32.63 30.98
C LYS A 692 34.87 -32.37 32.19
N GLY A 693 33.75 -33.11 32.29
CA GLY A 693 33.04 -33.66 33.50
C GLY A 693 32.14 -32.74 34.38
N ALA A 694 31.02 -33.13 35.04
CA ALA A 694 30.33 -34.42 35.34
C ALA A 694 28.88 -34.21 35.91
N ALA A 695 28.07 -35.29 35.96
CA ALA A 695 26.64 -35.44 36.34
C ALA A 695 26.33 -35.35 37.87
N MET A 696 25.08 -35.16 38.38
CA MET A 696 24.01 -36.17 38.63
C MET A 696 22.71 -35.52 39.22
N SER A 697 21.54 -36.15 39.01
CA SER A 697 20.20 -35.97 39.66
C SER A 697 20.07 -36.87 40.94
N PRO A 698 18.92 -37.08 41.66
CA PRO A 698 17.48 -36.77 41.39
C PRO A 698 16.50 -36.48 42.59
N ASN A 699 15.22 -36.28 42.23
CA ASN A 699 13.94 -36.63 42.91
C ASN A 699 13.34 -35.81 44.08
N GLY A 700 12.03 -35.49 43.96
CA GLY A 700 11.08 -35.37 45.08
C GLY A 700 9.93 -34.35 44.96
N LEU A 701 8.75 -34.77 44.48
CA LEU A 701 7.42 -34.19 44.81
C LEU A 701 6.96 -34.70 46.22
N PRO A 702 5.80 -34.36 46.86
CA PRO A 702 4.62 -33.63 46.38
C PRO A 702 3.79 -32.77 47.43
N MET A 703 2.67 -32.16 46.96
CA MET A 703 1.30 -32.04 47.57
C MET A 703 0.82 -30.89 48.50
N ILE A 704 -0.28 -30.25 48.02
CA ILE A 704 -1.60 -29.90 48.62
C ILE A 704 -1.73 -28.80 49.70
N SER A 705 -2.51 -27.73 49.42
CA SER A 705 -3.87 -27.48 50.01
C SER A 705 -4.44 -26.10 49.64
N ALA A 706 -5.74 -26.08 49.32
CA ALA A 706 -6.66 -24.93 49.33
C ALA A 706 -7.62 -25.12 50.54
N PRO A 707 -8.74 -24.37 50.74
CA PRO A 707 -9.17 -23.02 50.31
C PRO A 707 -9.74 -22.17 51.48
N SER A 708 -10.20 -20.93 51.25
CA SER A 708 -11.38 -20.35 51.95
C SER A 708 -11.85 -19.04 51.30
N VAL A 709 -13.12 -18.73 51.53
CA VAL A 709 -14.07 -18.02 50.66
C VAL A 709 -14.79 -16.92 51.48
N VAL A 710 -14.88 -15.69 50.93
CA VAL A 710 -15.98 -14.65 51.05
C VAL A 710 -16.06 -13.84 52.38
N PRO A 711 -16.60 -12.59 52.46
CA PRO A 711 -17.42 -11.81 51.50
C PRO A 711 -17.04 -10.34 51.19
N ILE A 712 -17.83 -9.83 50.23
CA ILE A 712 -18.06 -8.50 49.65
C ILE A 712 -18.49 -7.42 50.67
N GLU A 713 -18.05 -6.17 50.49
CA GLU A 713 -18.91 -4.98 50.62
C GLU A 713 -18.40 -3.78 49.79
N LEU A 714 -19.35 -3.07 49.18
CA LEU A 714 -19.19 -1.93 48.28
C LEU A 714 -18.90 -0.64 49.04
N GLU A 715 -17.98 0.20 48.56
CA GLU A 715 -18.12 1.66 48.73
C GLU A 715 -17.39 2.46 47.63
N LYS A 716 -18.07 3.47 47.09
CA LYS A 716 -17.56 4.48 46.17
C LYS A 716 -16.72 5.49 46.94
N SER A 717 -15.50 5.83 46.52
CA SER A 717 -14.96 7.17 46.79
C SER A 717 -13.81 7.55 45.84
N HIS A 718 -13.74 8.86 45.58
CA HIS A 718 -12.74 9.59 44.83
C HIS A 718 -11.30 9.32 45.31
N HIS A 719 -10.33 9.24 44.40
CA HIS A 719 -8.91 9.19 44.74
C HIS A 719 -8.22 10.52 44.43
N ASP A 720 -8.03 11.33 45.48
CA ASP A 720 -6.85 12.18 45.61
C ASP A 720 -5.75 11.32 46.26
N LYS A 721 -4.62 11.13 45.57
CA LYS A 721 -3.47 10.39 46.10
C LYS A 721 -2.79 11.19 47.21
N THR A 722 -2.44 10.54 48.30
CA THR A 722 -1.71 11.17 49.43
C THR A 722 -0.22 11.35 49.10
N GLU A 723 0.45 12.32 49.73
CA GLU A 723 1.89 12.59 49.54
C GLU A 723 2.78 11.37 49.80
N GLU A 724 2.33 10.45 50.65
CA GLU A 724 3.02 9.20 50.98
C GLU A 724 3.03 8.21 49.81
N GLN A 725 1.93 8.14 49.03
CA GLN A 725 1.84 7.32 47.82
C GLN A 725 2.74 7.86 46.70
N ILE A 726 2.84 9.18 46.57
CA ILE A 726 3.75 9.83 45.61
C ILE A 726 5.22 9.61 46.01
N SER A 727 5.52 9.61 47.31
CA SER A 727 6.87 9.31 47.80
C SER A 727 7.26 7.85 47.59
N GLN A 728 6.30 6.93 47.60
CA GLN A 728 6.55 5.50 47.39
C GLN A 728 6.75 5.19 45.90
N GLU A 729 5.92 5.75 45.01
CA GLU A 729 6.11 5.66 43.55
C GLU A 729 7.47 6.24 43.13
N LYS A 730 7.90 7.38 43.70
CA LYS A 730 9.23 7.95 43.42
C LYS A 730 10.38 7.06 43.87
N ARG A 731 10.24 6.32 44.97
CA ARG A 731 11.28 5.38 45.44
C ARG A 731 11.35 4.13 44.56
N GLU A 732 10.21 3.65 44.08
CA GLU A 732 10.13 2.53 43.15
C GLU A 732 10.71 2.90 41.78
N GLU A 733 10.43 4.11 41.30
CA GLU A 733 10.98 4.65 40.06
C GLU A 733 12.51 4.83 40.14
N GLN A 734 13.01 5.30 41.29
CA GLN A 734 14.45 5.46 41.54
C GLN A 734 15.19 4.11 41.64
N ALA A 735 14.56 3.10 42.25
CA ALA A 735 15.08 1.73 42.30
C ALA A 735 15.07 1.04 40.92
N MET A 736 14.10 1.38 40.07
CA MET A 736 14.03 0.89 38.70
C MET A 736 15.11 1.53 37.81
N GLN A 737 15.42 2.81 38.03
CA GLN A 737 16.46 3.54 37.31
C GLN A 737 17.88 3.07 37.68
N GLU A 738 18.15 2.74 38.95
CA GLU A 738 19.42 2.13 39.37
C GLU A 738 19.64 0.74 38.75
N LYS A 739 18.56 -0.06 38.60
CA LYS A 739 18.62 -1.37 37.92
C LYS A 739 18.90 -1.26 36.42
N LEU A 740 18.58 -0.13 35.79
CA LEU A 740 18.70 0.08 34.34
C LEU A 740 19.99 0.80 33.92
N GLY A 741 20.84 1.22 34.86
CA GLY A 741 22.18 1.76 34.57
C GLY A 741 22.18 3.08 33.77
N LEU A 742 21.10 3.86 33.82
CA LEU A 742 20.97 5.14 33.10
C LEU A 742 21.45 6.31 33.97
N ALA A 743 22.56 6.95 33.59
CA ALA A 743 23.04 8.18 34.23
C ALA A 743 22.35 9.42 33.63
N LEU A 744 21.81 10.31 34.48
CA LEU A 744 21.24 11.60 34.06
C LEU A 744 22.33 12.62 33.72
N PRO A 745 22.13 13.52 32.73
CA PRO A 745 23.06 14.60 32.43
C PRO A 745 22.99 15.70 33.50
N GLN A 746 24.14 16.26 33.84
CA GLN A 746 24.32 17.38 34.77
C GLN A 746 23.55 18.64 34.29
N PRO A 747 22.94 19.43 35.19
CA PRO A 747 22.20 20.62 34.80
C PRO A 747 23.12 21.76 34.37
N ILE A 748 22.83 22.34 33.20
CA ILE A 748 23.45 23.57 32.70
C ILE A 748 22.98 24.75 33.57
N VAL A 749 23.93 25.42 34.22
CA VAL A 749 23.72 26.68 34.93
C VAL A 749 23.58 27.80 33.90
N ILE A 750 22.38 28.38 33.78
CA ILE A 750 22.16 29.63 33.03
C ILE A 750 22.28 30.80 34.02
N VAL A 751 23.36 31.57 33.90
CA VAL A 751 23.52 32.86 34.57
C VAL A 751 22.73 33.91 33.78
N GLY A 752 21.51 34.20 34.23
CA GLY A 752 20.69 35.30 33.73
C GLY A 752 20.80 36.51 34.66
N GLY A 753 21.48 37.57 34.21
CA GLY A 753 21.51 38.88 34.87
C GLY A 753 20.13 39.52 34.88
N GLY A 754 19.73 40.01 36.05
CA GLY A 754 18.37 40.50 36.30
C GLY A 754 18.09 41.92 35.80
N ALA A 755 16.79 42.20 35.65
CA ALA A 755 16.17 43.45 36.07
C ALA A 755 14.64 43.29 36.08
N GLY A 756 13.98 43.71 37.17
CA GLY A 756 12.62 44.24 37.12
C GLY A 756 11.47 43.34 37.59
N ARG A 757 11.26 43.31 38.92
CA ARG A 757 9.98 42.96 39.57
C ARG A 757 8.85 43.89 39.11
N GLN A 758 7.62 43.38 38.92
CA GLN A 758 6.50 43.60 39.85
C GLN A 758 5.12 43.12 39.32
N LEU A 759 4.45 42.37 40.22
CA LEU A 759 3.03 42.44 40.61
C LEU A 759 1.93 41.63 39.90
N LEU A 760 1.31 40.79 40.75
CA LEU A 760 -0.12 40.43 40.90
C LEU A 760 -0.70 39.45 39.85
N ALA A 761 -0.90 38.19 40.22
CA ALA A 761 -2.05 37.65 40.97
C ALA A 761 -3.34 37.55 40.14
N SER A 762 -3.77 36.33 39.82
CA SER A 762 -5.00 35.71 40.35
C SER A 762 -5.64 34.68 39.39
N ARG A 763 -6.19 33.62 40.01
CA ARG A 763 -7.25 32.70 39.58
C ARG A 763 -6.91 31.51 38.66
N VAL A 764 -6.63 30.39 39.32
CA VAL A 764 -7.48 29.18 39.40
C VAL A 764 -8.62 29.08 38.37
N SER A 765 -8.51 28.12 37.45
CA SER A 765 -9.39 26.94 37.31
C SER A 765 -8.78 25.98 36.30
#